data_AF-A0A3G2S513-F1
#
_entry.id   AF-A0A3G2S513-F1
#
_cell.length_a   1.000
_cell.length_b   1.000
_cell.length_c   1.000
_cell.angle_alpha   90.00
_cell.angle_beta   90.00
_cell.angle_gamma   90.00
#
_symmetry.space_group_name_H-M   'P 1'
#
loop_
_entity.id
_entity.type
_entity.pdbx_description
1 polymer ?
#
loop_
_entity_poly.entity_id
_entity_poly.type
_entity_poly.pdbx_seq_one_letter_code
_entity_poly.pdbx_strand_id
1 'polypeptide(L)'
;MARVADEVQVALRQLEHDERTQKHRMEALVKEATKALQQSDTVVHEHTAPPLHRAQRHAHAIESRFQSTTHTAQQLYHDLNVLYEEGNRIQLSLQWCTEAIQLRTSLGALADALERLDWDACVRHCQQASSVPADVLHSDFVRTVVPTAMHPDAPPQLLAHLRASLIDKMAQQFAHYANARDEAQATRFLAYFAAIHAHEQGLAAYSAFACSLLEAYGHELEERLRSPSANPLFFGMLWTALHEYLAVFISKHQPVVDQLLGQPGHCDFMQGVWPALERVWSSFALRILEAWRAERNVDQFVRDAQDERFTPLETIRASPYTPGRIYEHHRGGGSEYLAVDALLNEMVSFSAQWSLLMQFLRRSTLPTDAAVFDGRLARTIQDTMLHVFVPLQMYALQANVQQVHMLDTPDVQSLPYASSLPDDMFFALRTVLSRSLSTSSVDVAERIVSQAVAMVETYFVEIVLLRMDGCRRALNISRLVDGPRRAAAAREVRTTLCVYLNVLDISASYSDRILALLSQPSFLESCFAGGDANSPLAIAQGIVSRLGTLSPKIRTALQFEIDELYRALVEPRLQALLSDIFRDLNYKLNEASYGQLPEAHTLTERLRTGWDVLMTGYRDQLTESNYASLFSMAVDALVRPWEQLVFQLTFTELGALRFDKDVRGVLTMLSERAPWGLRDKFLRLQQVSYVLNMDEEETDTSDAYEAGVSSGISWQLTPAEVQNVRALRVTS
;
A
#
# COMPACT_ATOMS: atom_id res chain seq x y z
N MET A 1 133.23 19.33 42.69
CA MET A 1 133.11 19.10 41.23
C MET A 1 132.77 17.64 40.98
N ALA A 2 132.24 17.29 39.79
CA ALA A 2 131.68 15.96 39.49
C ALA A 2 130.51 15.63 40.40
N ARG A 3 130.08 14.37 40.46
CA ARG A 3 128.72 14.00 40.83
C ARG A 3 127.61 14.81 40.09
N VAL A 4 127.98 15.72 39.13
CA VAL A 4 127.41 16.26 37.86
C VAL A 4 126.48 15.33 37.10
N ALA A 5 126.23 14.17 37.54
CA ALA A 5 127.23 13.15 37.65
C ALA A 5 126.28 12.03 37.43
N ASP A 6 125.94 11.36 38.49
CA ASP A 6 125.72 9.97 38.19
C ASP A 6 124.28 9.62 38.16
N GLU A 7 123.47 10.29 38.95
CA GLU A 7 122.16 9.74 39.13
C GLU A 7 121.23 10.26 38.00
N VAL A 8 121.44 11.49 37.48
CA VAL A 8 120.99 11.96 36.14
C VAL A 8 121.62 11.15 35.01
N GLN A 9 122.60 10.29 35.29
CA GLN A 9 123.23 9.46 34.27
C GLN A 9 122.80 8.00 34.29
N VAL A 10 122.69 7.29 35.41
CA VAL A 10 122.55 5.83 35.39
C VAL A 10 121.27 5.37 34.72
N ALA A 11 120.24 6.17 34.72
CA ALA A 11 118.92 5.67 34.39
C ALA A 11 118.16 6.60 33.45
N LEU A 12 118.61 7.84 33.34
CA LEU A 12 118.56 8.51 32.05
C LEU A 12 119.11 7.57 30.94
N ARG A 13 120.02 6.63 31.27
CA ARG A 13 120.42 5.51 30.40
C ARG A 13 119.38 4.37 30.22
N GLN A 14 118.40 4.19 31.12
CA GLN A 14 117.28 3.27 30.92
C GLN A 14 116.26 3.87 29.95
N LEU A 15 115.97 5.16 30.14
CA LEU A 15 115.10 5.93 29.25
C LEU A 15 115.71 6.09 27.84
N GLU A 16 117.03 6.37 27.73
CA GLU A 16 117.68 6.43 26.42
C GLU A 16 117.69 5.08 25.66
N HIS A 17 117.65 3.94 26.36
CA HIS A 17 117.66 2.63 25.69
C HIS A 17 116.28 2.27 25.13
N ASP A 18 115.23 2.47 25.93
CA ASP A 18 113.86 2.20 25.50
C ASP A 18 113.41 3.16 24.39
N GLU A 19 113.81 4.44 24.47
CA GLU A 19 113.49 5.41 23.42
C GLU A 19 114.16 5.05 22.07
N ARG A 20 115.39 4.54 22.08
CA ARG A 20 116.10 4.12 20.85
C ARG A 20 115.47 2.89 20.21
N THR A 21 115.07 1.89 21.01
CA THR A 21 114.44 0.68 20.46
C THR A 21 113.07 0.98 19.86
N GLN A 22 112.30 1.86 20.50
CA GLN A 22 111.00 2.29 19.98
C GLN A 22 111.16 3.12 18.69
N LYS A 23 112.14 4.02 18.63
CA LYS A 23 112.43 4.84 17.44
C LYS A 23 112.83 3.98 16.24
N HIS A 24 113.68 2.97 16.42
CA HIS A 24 114.04 2.06 15.33
C HIS A 24 112.87 1.22 14.83
N ARG A 25 111.97 0.78 15.71
CA ARG A 25 110.77 0.06 15.30
C ARG A 25 109.82 0.95 14.48
N MET A 26 109.71 2.23 14.85
CA MET A 26 108.92 3.21 14.12
C MET A 26 109.53 3.54 12.75
N GLU A 27 110.86 3.72 12.67
CA GLU A 27 111.57 3.92 11.41
C GLU A 27 111.44 2.72 10.46
N ALA A 28 111.47 1.49 10.98
CA ALA A 28 111.28 0.28 10.18
C ALA A 28 109.87 0.23 9.56
N LEU A 29 108.83 0.50 10.33
CA LEU A 29 107.45 0.55 9.84
C LEU A 29 107.24 1.68 8.82
N VAL A 30 107.84 2.86 9.04
CA VAL A 30 107.76 3.97 8.08
C VAL A 30 108.47 3.61 6.77
N LYS A 31 109.60 2.89 6.82
CA LYS A 31 110.30 2.41 5.61
C LYS A 31 109.48 1.39 4.84
N GLU A 32 108.82 0.47 5.53
CA GLU A 32 107.96 -0.53 4.90
C GLU A 32 106.74 0.12 4.25
N ALA A 33 106.09 1.07 4.95
CA ALA A 33 104.99 1.85 4.42
C ALA A 33 105.40 2.73 3.21
N THR A 34 106.56 3.38 3.25
CA THR A 34 107.06 4.17 2.10
C THR A 34 107.42 3.30 0.91
N LYS A 35 107.96 2.10 1.13
CA LYS A 35 108.24 1.16 0.04
C LYS A 35 106.94 0.64 -0.60
N ALA A 36 105.93 0.33 0.20
CA ALA A 36 104.60 -0.06 -0.29
C ALA A 36 103.93 1.08 -1.08
N LEU A 37 104.04 2.34 -0.59
CA LEU A 37 103.55 3.53 -1.29
C LEU A 37 104.26 3.75 -2.63
N GLN A 38 105.60 3.66 -2.67
CA GLN A 38 106.37 3.81 -3.91
C GLN A 38 106.05 2.71 -4.92
N GLN A 39 105.89 1.46 -4.48
CA GLN A 39 105.49 0.35 -5.34
C GLN A 39 104.06 0.53 -5.88
N SER A 40 103.14 1.03 -5.04
CA SER A 40 101.78 1.38 -5.47
C SER A 40 101.81 2.50 -6.51
N ASP A 41 102.57 3.56 -6.29
CA ASP A 41 102.69 4.69 -7.23
C ASP A 41 103.28 4.24 -8.57
N THR A 42 104.32 3.39 -8.56
CA THR A 42 104.91 2.88 -9.80
C THR A 42 103.94 2.00 -10.58
N VAL A 43 103.20 1.11 -9.90
CA VAL A 43 102.19 0.25 -10.55
C VAL A 43 101.05 1.11 -11.12
N VAL A 44 100.63 2.15 -10.39
CA VAL A 44 99.58 3.06 -10.85
C VAL A 44 100.05 3.81 -12.10
N HIS A 45 101.25 4.40 -12.06
CA HIS A 45 101.76 5.22 -13.16
C HIS A 45 102.12 4.44 -14.42
N GLU A 46 102.72 3.25 -14.29
CA GLU A 46 103.22 2.49 -15.45
C GLU A 46 102.18 1.53 -16.03
N HIS A 47 101.34 0.91 -15.21
CA HIS A 47 100.45 -0.16 -15.68
C HIS A 47 98.97 0.23 -15.75
N THR A 48 98.48 1.12 -14.88
CA THR A 48 97.04 1.47 -14.86
C THR A 48 96.72 2.78 -15.56
N ALA A 49 97.54 3.83 -15.37
CA ALA A 49 97.27 5.14 -15.98
C ALA A 49 97.32 5.12 -17.52
N PRO A 50 98.26 4.43 -18.21
CA PRO A 50 98.31 4.45 -19.67
C PRO A 50 97.10 3.81 -20.38
N PRO A 51 96.62 2.60 -20.01
CA PRO A 51 95.41 2.05 -20.61
C PRO A 51 94.16 2.86 -20.24
N LEU A 52 94.08 3.42 -19.03
CA LEU A 52 92.97 4.28 -18.63
C LEU A 52 92.94 5.58 -19.45
N HIS A 53 94.08 6.22 -19.67
CA HIS A 53 94.19 7.41 -20.53
C HIS A 53 93.93 7.10 -22.01
N ARG A 54 94.32 5.92 -22.51
CA ARG A 54 93.96 5.48 -23.87
C ARG A 54 92.45 5.25 -23.99
N ALA A 55 91.84 4.58 -23.01
CA ALA A 55 90.40 4.38 -22.96
C ALA A 55 89.66 5.72 -22.86
N GLN A 56 90.15 6.66 -22.03
CA GLN A 56 89.60 8.01 -21.91
C GLN A 56 89.71 8.78 -23.24
N ARG A 57 90.85 8.72 -23.93
CA ARG A 57 91.02 9.35 -25.26
C ARG A 57 90.13 8.73 -26.32
N HIS A 58 89.98 7.40 -26.32
CA HIS A 58 89.05 6.72 -27.23
C HIS A 58 87.60 7.07 -26.92
N ALA A 59 87.22 7.13 -25.64
CA ALA A 59 85.90 7.57 -25.20
C ALA A 59 85.63 9.01 -25.63
N HIS A 60 86.59 9.93 -25.48
CA HIS A 60 86.44 11.32 -25.95
C HIS A 60 86.40 11.44 -27.48
N ALA A 61 87.16 10.62 -28.21
CA ALA A 61 87.10 10.59 -29.66
C ALA A 61 85.76 10.04 -30.18
N ILE A 62 85.17 9.07 -29.45
CA ILE A 62 83.84 8.54 -29.73
C ILE A 62 82.78 9.57 -29.35
N GLU A 63 82.90 10.22 -28.18
CA GLU A 63 82.01 11.26 -27.70
C GLU A 63 81.97 12.45 -28.65
N SER A 64 83.13 12.95 -29.11
CA SER A 64 83.17 14.05 -30.09
C SER A 64 82.55 13.68 -31.45
N ARG A 65 82.74 12.43 -31.91
CA ARG A 65 82.09 11.92 -33.13
C ARG A 65 80.58 11.71 -32.95
N PHE A 66 80.15 11.22 -31.79
CA PHE A 66 78.72 11.13 -31.47
C PHE A 66 78.10 12.51 -31.31
N GLN A 67 78.78 13.49 -30.71
CA GLN A 67 78.29 14.86 -30.60
C GLN A 67 78.11 15.50 -31.97
N SER A 68 79.07 15.37 -32.89
CA SER A 68 78.92 15.90 -34.26
C SER A 68 77.81 15.18 -35.04
N THR A 69 77.71 13.86 -34.90
CA THR A 69 76.65 13.06 -35.56
C THR A 69 75.27 13.31 -34.93
N THR A 70 75.21 13.54 -33.61
CA THR A 70 73.96 13.89 -32.90
C THR A 70 73.53 15.29 -33.29
N HIS A 71 74.46 16.24 -33.42
CA HIS A 71 74.15 17.59 -33.89
C HIS A 71 73.60 17.58 -35.32
N THR A 72 74.23 16.85 -36.25
CA THR A 72 73.71 16.73 -37.61
C THR A 72 72.38 15.97 -37.66
N ALA A 73 72.20 14.93 -36.83
CA ALA A 73 70.92 14.24 -36.70
C ALA A 73 69.82 15.14 -36.11
N GLN A 74 70.15 16.00 -35.13
CA GLN A 74 69.24 16.99 -34.56
C GLN A 74 68.85 18.06 -35.59
N GLN A 75 69.81 18.54 -36.39
CA GLN A 75 69.52 19.48 -37.48
C GLN A 75 68.64 18.84 -38.56
N LEU A 76 68.96 17.62 -39.00
CA LEU A 76 68.13 16.89 -39.97
C LEU A 76 66.73 16.61 -39.41
N TYR A 77 66.61 16.25 -38.13
CA TYR A 77 65.32 16.06 -37.48
C TYR A 77 64.53 17.37 -37.37
N HIS A 78 65.20 18.49 -37.09
CA HIS A 78 64.59 19.81 -37.06
C HIS A 78 64.10 20.23 -38.45
N ASP A 79 64.95 20.16 -39.47
CA ASP A 79 64.59 20.53 -40.85
C ASP A 79 63.47 19.63 -41.40
N LEU A 80 63.53 18.34 -41.08
CA LEU A 80 62.48 17.38 -41.43
C LEU A 80 61.18 17.71 -40.70
N ASN A 81 61.21 18.05 -39.41
CA ASN A 81 60.01 18.50 -38.69
C ASN A 81 59.44 19.80 -39.27
N VAL A 82 60.28 20.77 -39.62
CA VAL A 82 59.83 22.01 -40.28
C VAL A 82 59.15 21.69 -41.61
N LEU A 83 59.72 20.81 -42.44
CA LEU A 83 59.08 20.37 -43.68
C LEU A 83 57.78 19.60 -43.44
N TYR A 84 57.70 18.75 -42.41
CA TYR A 84 56.46 18.08 -42.03
C TYR A 84 55.40 19.08 -41.54
N GLU A 85 55.79 20.10 -40.77
CA GLU A 85 54.91 21.18 -40.33
C GLU A 85 54.42 22.03 -41.50
N GLU A 86 55.30 22.40 -42.42
CA GLU A 86 54.93 23.11 -43.65
C GLU A 86 54.00 22.26 -44.53
N GLY A 87 54.29 20.97 -44.69
CA GLY A 87 53.43 20.02 -45.38
C GLY A 87 52.05 19.90 -44.74
N ASN A 88 52.00 19.79 -43.41
CA ASN A 88 50.74 19.76 -42.65
C ASN A 88 49.96 21.06 -42.81
N ARG A 89 50.63 22.24 -42.76
CA ARG A 89 49.98 23.54 -42.96
C ARG A 89 49.40 23.68 -44.37
N ILE A 90 50.11 23.21 -45.39
CA ILE A 90 49.61 23.20 -46.77
C ILE A 90 48.38 22.29 -46.88
N GLN A 91 48.44 21.09 -46.31
CA GLN A 91 47.29 20.16 -46.30
C GLN A 91 46.06 20.75 -45.60
N LEU A 92 46.25 21.35 -44.42
CA LEU A 92 45.18 22.04 -43.69
C LEU A 92 44.60 23.21 -44.52
N SER A 93 45.46 24.01 -45.17
CA SER A 93 45.00 25.13 -46.01
C SER A 93 44.21 24.65 -47.24
N LEU A 94 44.59 23.51 -47.82
CA LEU A 94 43.90 22.90 -48.96
C LEU A 94 42.55 22.31 -48.53
N GLN A 95 42.49 21.67 -47.36
CA GLN A 95 41.23 21.23 -46.75
C GLN A 95 40.29 22.43 -46.52
N TRP A 96 40.79 23.51 -45.91
CA TRP A 96 40.01 24.74 -45.69
C TRP A 96 39.51 25.38 -46.99
N CYS A 97 40.34 25.43 -48.04
CA CYS A 97 39.90 25.93 -49.34
C CYS A 97 38.81 25.05 -49.96
N THR A 98 38.94 23.73 -49.83
CA THR A 98 37.96 22.77 -50.35
C THR A 98 36.62 22.90 -49.61
N GLU A 99 36.66 23.02 -48.30
CA GLU A 99 35.48 23.23 -47.44
C GLU A 99 34.81 24.59 -47.72
N ALA A 100 35.58 25.66 -47.95
CA ALA A 100 35.04 26.97 -48.32
C ALA A 100 34.37 26.96 -49.71
N ILE A 101 34.94 26.25 -50.69
CA ILE A 101 34.33 26.06 -52.01
C ILE A 101 33.04 25.26 -51.87
N GLN A 102 33.06 24.16 -51.11
CA GLN A 102 31.89 23.33 -50.84
C GLN A 102 30.77 24.14 -50.15
N LEU A 103 31.12 25.00 -49.19
CA LEU A 103 30.17 25.89 -48.53
C LEU A 103 29.54 26.87 -49.54
N ARG A 104 30.36 27.49 -50.40
CA ARG A 104 29.85 28.42 -51.41
C ARG A 104 28.92 27.74 -52.41
N THR A 105 29.30 26.56 -52.90
CA THR A 105 28.47 25.82 -53.86
C THR A 105 27.20 25.29 -53.22
N SER A 106 27.25 24.81 -51.98
CA SER A 106 26.07 24.33 -51.26
C SER A 106 25.10 25.46 -50.90
N LEU A 107 25.58 26.64 -50.48
CA LEU A 107 24.72 27.80 -50.20
C LEU A 107 24.05 28.34 -51.47
N GLY A 108 24.79 28.47 -52.57
CA GLY A 108 24.22 28.90 -53.86
C GLY A 108 23.19 27.90 -54.39
N ALA A 109 23.53 26.60 -54.38
CA ALA A 109 22.62 25.54 -54.82
C ALA A 109 21.38 25.43 -53.91
N LEU A 110 21.50 25.70 -52.62
CA LEU A 110 20.37 25.71 -51.69
C LEU A 110 19.43 26.89 -51.95
N ALA A 111 19.95 28.08 -52.22
CA ALA A 111 19.13 29.23 -52.61
C ALA A 111 18.36 28.95 -53.92
N ASP A 112 19.05 28.43 -54.94
CA ASP A 112 18.44 28.06 -56.23
C ASP A 112 17.37 26.96 -56.09
N ALA A 113 17.65 25.93 -55.27
CA ALA A 113 16.70 24.85 -55.01
C ALA A 113 15.45 25.34 -54.25
N LEU A 114 15.62 26.30 -53.34
CA LEU A 114 14.53 26.90 -52.57
C LEU A 114 13.58 27.74 -53.44
N GLU A 115 14.11 28.38 -54.48
CA GLU A 115 13.31 29.08 -55.50
C GLU A 115 12.53 28.11 -56.39
N ARG A 116 13.14 26.96 -56.74
CA ARG A 116 12.53 25.92 -57.57
C ARG A 116 11.57 24.99 -56.81
N LEU A 117 11.49 25.11 -55.48
CA LEU A 117 10.69 24.26 -54.60
C LEU A 117 11.09 22.77 -54.68
N ASP A 118 12.38 22.47 -54.94
CA ASP A 118 12.90 21.10 -54.95
C ASP A 118 13.38 20.71 -53.53
N TRP A 119 12.48 20.09 -52.76
CA TRP A 119 12.71 19.79 -51.35
C TRP A 119 13.84 18.78 -51.10
N ASP A 120 14.00 17.77 -51.96
CA ASP A 120 15.09 16.77 -51.82
C ASP A 120 16.46 17.40 -52.08
N ALA A 121 16.55 18.32 -53.04
CA ALA A 121 17.76 19.07 -53.30
C ALA A 121 18.07 20.04 -52.14
N CYS A 122 17.05 20.76 -51.62
CA CYS A 122 17.21 21.64 -50.47
C CYS A 122 17.77 20.91 -49.24
N VAL A 123 17.21 19.75 -48.88
CA VAL A 123 17.66 18.98 -47.70
C VAL A 123 19.12 18.53 -47.87
N ARG A 124 19.47 17.98 -49.04
CA ARG A 124 20.85 17.53 -49.31
C ARG A 124 21.85 18.68 -49.25
N HIS A 125 21.55 19.82 -49.87
CA HIS A 125 22.44 20.98 -49.84
C HIS A 125 22.51 21.62 -48.44
N CYS A 126 21.43 21.57 -47.65
CA CYS A 126 21.42 22.05 -46.27
C CYS A 126 22.30 21.19 -45.36
N GLN A 127 22.25 19.86 -45.52
CA GLN A 127 23.12 18.92 -44.81
C GLN A 127 24.59 19.15 -45.16
N GLN A 128 24.90 19.29 -46.46
CA GLN A 128 26.25 19.57 -46.93
C GLN A 128 26.81 20.90 -46.44
N ALA A 129 25.97 21.93 -46.34
CA ALA A 129 26.35 23.22 -45.78
C ALA A 129 26.55 23.15 -44.24
N SER A 130 25.72 22.37 -43.55
CA SER A 130 25.77 22.21 -42.09
C SER A 130 26.88 21.26 -41.61
N SER A 131 27.41 20.40 -42.49
CA SER A 131 28.54 19.51 -42.18
C SER A 131 29.90 20.21 -42.17
N VAL A 132 29.97 21.46 -42.65
CA VAL A 132 31.20 22.25 -42.66
C VAL A 132 31.55 22.67 -41.22
N PRO A 133 32.82 22.52 -40.76
CA PRO A 133 33.21 22.86 -39.40
C PRO A 133 32.90 24.32 -39.01
N ALA A 134 32.49 24.53 -37.76
CA ALA A 134 32.16 25.86 -37.23
C ALA A 134 33.34 26.84 -37.31
N ASP A 135 34.58 26.35 -37.16
CA ASP A 135 35.81 27.15 -37.25
C ASP A 135 36.01 27.75 -38.65
N VAL A 136 35.55 27.04 -39.68
CA VAL A 136 35.61 27.48 -41.08
C VAL A 136 34.43 28.40 -41.40
N LEU A 137 33.23 28.08 -40.90
CA LEU A 137 32.02 28.91 -41.07
C LEU A 137 32.18 30.34 -40.52
N HIS A 138 32.89 30.51 -39.42
CA HIS A 138 33.08 31.81 -38.74
C HIS A 138 34.39 32.51 -39.12
N SER A 139 35.22 31.90 -39.98
CA SER A 139 36.52 32.44 -40.39
C SER A 139 36.40 33.70 -41.24
N ASP A 140 37.29 34.67 -41.01
CA ASP A 140 37.39 35.90 -41.79
C ASP A 140 37.66 35.64 -43.29
N PHE A 141 38.33 34.54 -43.63
CA PHE A 141 38.56 34.12 -45.02
C PHE A 141 37.25 33.75 -45.72
N VAL A 142 36.37 33.00 -45.05
CA VAL A 142 35.10 32.55 -45.61
C VAL A 142 34.12 33.74 -45.72
N ARG A 143 34.16 34.68 -44.77
CA ARG A 143 33.37 35.93 -44.82
C ARG A 143 33.72 36.84 -46.00
N THR A 144 34.89 36.69 -46.60
CA THR A 144 35.33 37.51 -47.75
C THR A 144 35.20 36.79 -49.09
N VAL A 145 35.35 35.46 -49.12
CA VAL A 145 35.41 34.68 -50.38
C VAL A 145 34.06 34.07 -50.79
N VAL A 146 33.16 33.81 -49.84
CA VAL A 146 31.89 33.13 -50.09
C VAL A 146 30.74 34.08 -50.49
N PRO A 147 30.60 35.31 -49.95
CA PRO A 147 29.54 36.22 -50.39
C PRO A 147 29.63 36.50 -51.89
N THR A 148 28.48 36.38 -52.56
CA THR A 148 28.37 36.55 -54.02
C THR A 148 27.53 37.81 -54.28
N ALA A 149 27.63 38.44 -55.45
CA ALA A 149 26.85 39.64 -55.77
C ALA A 149 25.31 39.48 -55.58
N MET A 150 24.81 38.25 -55.62
CA MET A 150 23.41 37.89 -55.40
C MET A 150 23.04 37.67 -53.93
N HIS A 151 24.02 37.38 -53.05
CA HIS A 151 23.83 37.15 -51.61
C HIS A 151 24.99 37.81 -50.83
N PRO A 152 24.80 39.07 -50.37
CA PRO A 152 25.84 39.87 -49.74
C PRO A 152 26.07 39.55 -48.25
N ASP A 153 25.15 38.79 -47.64
CA ASP A 153 25.19 38.51 -46.20
C ASP A 153 26.35 37.58 -45.83
N ALA A 154 26.80 37.68 -44.58
CA ALA A 154 27.83 36.80 -44.08
C ALA A 154 27.36 35.32 -44.17
N PRO A 155 28.23 34.38 -44.57
CA PRO A 155 27.88 32.96 -44.72
C PRO A 155 27.10 32.32 -43.55
N PRO A 156 27.42 32.58 -42.26
CA PRO A 156 26.63 32.05 -41.16
C PRO A 156 25.21 32.64 -41.07
N GLN A 157 25.05 33.93 -41.43
CA GLN A 157 23.74 34.59 -41.44
C GLN A 157 22.90 34.12 -42.62
N LEU A 158 23.51 33.95 -43.78
CA LEU A 158 22.85 33.44 -44.98
C LEU A 158 22.38 31.98 -44.78
N LEU A 159 23.23 31.12 -44.20
CA LEU A 159 22.85 29.74 -43.86
C LEU A 159 21.69 29.71 -42.87
N ALA A 160 21.74 30.53 -41.82
CA ALA A 160 20.66 30.62 -40.84
C ALA A 160 19.35 31.13 -41.47
N HIS A 161 19.40 32.15 -42.31
CA HIS A 161 18.24 32.71 -42.99
C HIS A 161 17.60 31.71 -43.96
N LEU A 162 18.42 31.06 -44.81
CA LEU A 162 17.93 30.07 -45.76
C LEU A 162 17.39 28.82 -45.05
N ARG A 163 18.03 28.37 -43.96
CA ARG A 163 17.54 27.27 -43.13
C ARG A 163 16.21 27.62 -42.47
N ALA A 164 16.05 28.83 -41.93
CA ALA A 164 14.79 29.29 -41.35
C ALA A 164 13.67 29.33 -42.42
N SER A 165 13.95 29.89 -43.60
CA SER A 165 12.99 29.93 -44.71
C SER A 165 12.59 28.52 -45.20
N LEU A 166 13.54 27.58 -45.25
CA LEU A 166 13.28 26.19 -45.59
C LEU A 166 12.37 25.52 -44.55
N ILE A 167 12.66 25.70 -43.26
CA ILE A 167 11.86 25.17 -42.15
C ILE A 167 10.43 25.71 -42.20
N ASP A 168 10.25 27.02 -42.39
CA ASP A 168 8.92 27.65 -42.45
C ASP A 168 8.10 27.12 -43.63
N LYS A 169 8.71 27.03 -44.82
CA LYS A 169 8.04 26.47 -46.01
C LYS A 169 7.73 24.98 -45.84
N MET A 170 8.63 24.19 -45.25
CA MET A 170 8.39 22.78 -44.94
C MET A 170 7.24 22.61 -43.94
N ALA A 171 7.14 23.47 -42.93
CA ALA A 171 6.03 23.43 -41.97
C ALA A 171 4.68 23.73 -42.64
N GLN A 172 4.64 24.71 -43.56
CA GLN A 172 3.43 25.02 -44.34
C GLN A 172 3.03 23.86 -45.27
N GLN A 173 3.99 23.24 -45.97
CA GLN A 173 3.72 22.09 -46.82
C GLN A 173 3.29 20.86 -46.01
N PHE A 174 3.93 20.60 -44.88
CA PHE A 174 3.53 19.55 -43.95
C PHE A 174 2.07 19.75 -43.50
N ALA A 175 1.70 20.95 -43.06
CA ALA A 175 0.32 21.25 -42.67
C ALA A 175 -0.67 21.05 -43.83
N HIS A 176 -0.30 21.41 -45.07
CA HIS A 176 -1.12 21.18 -46.25
C HIS A 176 -1.38 19.69 -46.52
N TYR A 177 -0.32 18.87 -46.59
CA TYR A 177 -0.45 17.43 -46.86
C TYR A 177 -1.11 16.67 -45.71
N ALA A 178 -0.86 17.09 -44.46
CA ALA A 178 -1.50 16.51 -43.29
C ALA A 178 -3.01 16.79 -43.27
N ASN A 179 -3.44 17.99 -43.64
CA ASN A 179 -4.86 18.33 -43.80
C ASN A 179 -5.51 17.62 -45.01
N ALA A 180 -4.76 17.39 -46.09
CA ALA A 180 -5.22 16.63 -47.25
C ALA A 180 -5.31 15.12 -47.03
N ARG A 181 -4.91 14.63 -45.84
CA ARG A 181 -4.84 13.20 -45.45
C ARG A 181 -3.90 12.37 -46.33
N ASP A 182 -2.85 12.98 -46.88
CA ASP A 182 -1.77 12.26 -47.58
C ASP A 182 -0.69 11.83 -46.57
N GLU A 183 -0.88 10.63 -46.00
CA GLU A 183 0.03 10.07 -44.98
C GLU A 183 1.47 9.89 -45.53
N ALA A 184 1.63 9.58 -46.82
CA ALA A 184 2.93 9.31 -47.41
C ALA A 184 3.77 10.59 -47.54
N GLN A 185 3.18 11.66 -48.07
CA GLN A 185 3.88 12.94 -48.18
C GLN A 185 4.09 13.60 -46.82
N ALA A 186 3.10 13.55 -45.91
CA ALA A 186 3.26 14.10 -44.57
C ALA A 186 4.43 13.45 -43.80
N THR A 187 4.54 12.12 -43.88
CA THR A 187 5.66 11.37 -43.26
C THR A 187 7.01 11.74 -43.90
N ARG A 188 7.03 11.98 -45.21
CA ARG A 188 8.23 12.41 -45.93
C ARG A 188 8.71 13.79 -45.47
N PHE A 189 7.80 14.75 -45.29
CA PHE A 189 8.14 16.08 -44.76
C PHE A 189 8.60 16.01 -43.29
N LEU A 190 8.07 15.11 -42.47
CA LEU A 190 8.60 14.85 -41.12
C LEU A 190 10.03 14.28 -41.17
N ALA A 191 10.32 13.38 -42.09
CA ALA A 191 11.67 12.85 -42.29
C ALA A 191 12.66 13.95 -42.73
N TYR A 192 12.22 14.96 -43.47
CA TYR A 192 13.06 16.10 -43.83
C TYR A 192 13.46 16.97 -42.63
N PHE A 193 12.58 17.14 -41.64
CA PHE A 193 12.95 17.84 -40.40
C PHE A 193 14.05 17.10 -39.64
N ALA A 194 13.95 15.77 -39.55
CA ALA A 194 14.99 14.93 -38.96
C ALA A 194 16.32 15.06 -39.73
N ALA A 195 16.24 15.03 -41.06
CA ALA A 195 17.40 15.15 -41.95
C ALA A 195 18.16 16.49 -41.80
N ILE A 196 17.48 17.58 -41.45
CA ILE A 196 18.09 18.92 -41.24
C ILE A 196 18.47 19.16 -39.77
N HIS A 197 18.31 18.18 -38.88
CA HIS A 197 18.47 18.33 -37.43
C HIS A 197 17.57 19.43 -36.85
N ALA A 198 16.35 19.59 -37.38
CA ALA A 198 15.33 20.54 -36.96
C ALA A 198 14.20 19.83 -36.20
N HIS A 199 14.57 18.97 -35.23
CA HIS A 199 13.66 18.09 -34.51
C HIS A 199 12.59 18.87 -33.73
N GLU A 200 12.97 19.93 -33.01
CA GLU A 200 12.03 20.75 -32.21
C GLU A 200 10.99 21.46 -33.07
N GLN A 201 11.40 22.01 -34.22
CA GLN A 201 10.47 22.68 -35.14
C GLN A 201 9.53 21.66 -35.81
N GLY A 202 10.04 20.47 -36.14
CA GLY A 202 9.23 19.36 -36.67
C GLY A 202 8.19 18.88 -35.65
N LEU A 203 8.58 18.73 -34.37
CA LEU A 203 7.67 18.40 -33.27
C LEU A 203 6.62 19.50 -33.04
N ALA A 204 7.00 20.77 -33.13
CA ALA A 204 6.06 21.89 -33.02
C ALA A 204 5.03 21.90 -34.17
N ALA A 205 5.47 21.67 -35.40
CA ALA A 205 4.58 21.56 -36.56
C ALA A 205 3.64 20.35 -36.44
N TYR A 206 4.16 19.20 -35.99
CA TYR A 206 3.36 18.02 -35.74
C TYR A 206 2.36 18.23 -34.59
N SER A 207 2.79 18.90 -33.52
CA SER A 207 1.96 19.25 -32.37
C SER A 207 0.77 20.11 -32.78
N ALA A 208 0.98 21.12 -33.63
CA ALA A 208 -0.10 21.93 -34.18
C ALA A 208 -1.11 21.10 -35.00
N PHE A 209 -0.63 20.15 -35.81
CA PHE A 209 -1.49 19.23 -36.56
C PHE A 209 -2.25 18.25 -35.64
N ALA A 210 -1.59 17.66 -34.65
CA ALA A 210 -2.22 16.77 -33.68
C ALA A 210 -3.33 17.50 -32.91
N CYS A 211 -3.07 18.75 -32.49
CA CYS A 211 -4.06 19.60 -31.84
C CYS A 211 -5.25 19.90 -32.77
N SER A 212 -5.02 20.25 -34.04
CA SER A 212 -6.13 20.55 -34.97
C SER A 212 -7.03 19.34 -35.24
N LEU A 213 -6.46 18.12 -35.30
CA LEU A 213 -7.24 16.90 -35.44
C LEU A 213 -8.11 16.64 -34.21
N LEU A 214 -7.54 16.82 -33.02
CA LEU A 214 -8.25 16.67 -31.76
C LEU A 214 -9.32 17.76 -31.59
N GLU A 215 -9.06 19.00 -32.03
CA GLU A 215 -10.04 20.09 -32.04
C GLU A 215 -11.23 19.79 -32.97
N ALA A 216 -10.98 19.25 -34.16
CA ALA A 216 -12.04 18.85 -35.08
C ALA A 216 -12.94 17.75 -34.47
N TYR A 217 -12.34 16.74 -33.82
CA TYR A 217 -13.09 15.71 -33.11
C TYR A 217 -13.81 16.26 -31.86
N GLY A 218 -13.16 17.14 -31.12
CA GLY A 218 -13.74 17.81 -29.96
C GLY A 218 -14.97 18.65 -30.32
N HIS A 219 -14.95 19.35 -31.46
CA HIS A 219 -16.12 20.08 -31.95
C HIS A 219 -17.29 19.16 -32.31
N GLU A 220 -17.05 17.97 -32.86
CA GLU A 220 -18.11 16.96 -33.08
C GLU A 220 -18.73 16.52 -31.75
N LEU A 221 -17.92 16.30 -30.72
CA LEU A 221 -18.41 15.99 -29.37
C LEU A 221 -19.19 17.15 -28.75
N GLU A 222 -18.76 18.39 -28.97
CA GLU A 222 -19.46 19.58 -28.49
C GLU A 222 -20.82 19.79 -29.14
N GLU A 223 -20.94 19.50 -30.43
CA GLU A 223 -22.24 19.52 -31.10
C GLU A 223 -23.20 18.52 -30.45
N ARG A 224 -22.71 17.35 -30.06
CA ARG A 224 -23.50 16.37 -29.29
C ARG A 224 -23.86 16.89 -27.90
N LEU A 225 -22.96 17.62 -27.22
CA LEU A 225 -23.24 18.23 -25.91
C LEU A 225 -24.34 19.30 -25.96
N ARG A 226 -24.53 20.01 -27.08
CA ARG A 226 -25.60 21.02 -27.23
C ARG A 226 -27.01 20.41 -27.21
N SER A 227 -27.14 19.13 -27.58
CA SER A 227 -28.40 18.40 -27.55
C SER A 227 -28.24 17.09 -26.76
N PRO A 228 -28.17 17.16 -25.41
CA PRO A 228 -27.93 16.00 -24.59
C PRO A 228 -29.10 15.02 -24.71
N SER A 229 -28.78 13.73 -24.87
CA SER A 229 -29.83 12.71 -24.90
C SER A 229 -30.34 12.44 -23.48
N ALA A 230 -31.62 12.05 -23.35
CA ALA A 230 -32.21 11.65 -22.07
C ALA A 230 -31.64 10.33 -21.50
N ASN A 231 -30.75 9.64 -22.22
CA ASN A 231 -30.10 8.42 -21.74
C ASN A 231 -29.20 8.75 -20.54
N PRO A 232 -29.33 8.05 -19.40
CA PRO A 232 -28.43 8.24 -18.24
C PRO A 232 -26.97 7.99 -18.62
N LEU A 233 -26.68 7.07 -19.53
CA LEU A 233 -25.30 6.75 -19.92
C LEU A 233 -24.67 7.78 -20.89
N PHE A 234 -25.39 8.84 -21.27
CA PHE A 234 -24.97 9.78 -22.31
C PHE A 234 -23.58 10.39 -22.04
N PHE A 235 -23.40 11.02 -20.88
CA PHE A 235 -22.13 11.65 -20.53
C PHE A 235 -21.03 10.61 -20.31
N GLY A 236 -21.35 9.46 -19.73
CA GLY A 236 -20.45 8.30 -19.63
C GLY A 236 -19.90 7.86 -20.98
N MET A 237 -20.76 7.70 -21.99
CA MET A 237 -20.35 7.33 -23.35
C MET A 237 -19.49 8.40 -24.03
N LEU A 238 -19.82 9.69 -23.86
CA LEU A 238 -19.00 10.78 -24.40
C LEU A 238 -17.61 10.83 -23.75
N TRP A 239 -17.55 10.66 -22.43
CA TRP A 239 -16.30 10.57 -21.69
C TRP A 239 -15.45 9.39 -22.20
N THR A 240 -16.06 8.23 -22.38
CA THR A 240 -15.41 7.03 -22.92
C THR A 240 -14.84 7.31 -24.31
N ALA A 241 -15.67 7.83 -25.22
CA ALA A 241 -15.30 8.08 -26.60
C ALA A 241 -14.16 9.11 -26.73
N LEU A 242 -14.09 10.09 -25.82
CA LEU A 242 -12.98 11.05 -25.79
C LEU A 242 -11.66 10.37 -25.38
N HIS A 243 -11.68 9.53 -24.34
CA HIS A 243 -10.49 8.86 -23.81
C HIS A 243 -10.01 7.75 -24.75
N GLU A 244 -10.92 6.98 -25.34
CA GLU A 244 -10.60 5.95 -26.33
C GLU A 244 -9.98 6.55 -27.59
N TYR A 245 -10.56 7.64 -28.10
CA TYR A 245 -9.99 8.36 -29.24
C TYR A 245 -8.55 8.80 -28.96
N LEU A 246 -8.31 9.39 -27.78
CA LEU A 246 -6.96 9.79 -27.37
C LEU A 246 -6.00 8.60 -27.27
N ALA A 247 -6.43 7.49 -26.65
CA ALA A 247 -5.60 6.30 -26.50
C ALA A 247 -5.23 5.67 -27.86
N VAL A 248 -6.18 5.60 -28.80
CA VAL A 248 -5.94 5.12 -30.16
C VAL A 248 -5.02 6.08 -30.92
N PHE A 249 -5.24 7.39 -30.78
CA PHE A 249 -4.40 8.42 -31.40
C PHE A 249 -2.94 8.28 -30.95
N ILE A 250 -2.68 8.24 -29.64
CA ILE A 250 -1.32 8.07 -29.10
C ILE A 250 -0.72 6.76 -29.60
N SER A 251 -1.46 5.64 -29.53
CA SER A 251 -0.97 4.33 -29.96
C SER A 251 -0.55 4.28 -31.44
N LYS A 252 -1.26 5.01 -32.32
CA LYS A 252 -0.95 5.08 -33.76
C LYS A 252 0.21 6.04 -34.06
N HIS A 253 0.22 7.21 -33.41
CA HIS A 253 1.07 8.34 -33.81
C HIS A 253 2.40 8.41 -33.04
N GLN A 254 2.43 7.99 -31.76
CA GLN A 254 3.65 7.95 -30.95
C GLN A 254 4.81 7.17 -31.60
N PRO A 255 4.66 5.90 -32.05
CA PRO A 255 5.79 5.14 -32.59
C PRO A 255 6.35 5.75 -33.88
N VAL A 256 5.50 6.37 -34.70
CA VAL A 256 5.93 7.02 -35.96
C VAL A 256 6.75 8.27 -35.68
N VAL A 257 6.32 9.09 -34.71
CA VAL A 257 7.02 10.31 -34.34
C VAL A 257 8.33 9.98 -33.61
N ASP A 258 8.31 9.03 -32.66
CA ASP A 258 9.51 8.64 -31.93
C ASP A 258 10.55 7.98 -32.84
N GLN A 259 10.13 7.19 -33.84
CA GLN A 259 11.05 6.60 -34.82
C GLN A 259 11.75 7.66 -35.70
N LEU A 260 11.04 8.73 -36.07
CA LEU A 260 11.54 9.73 -37.02
C LEU A 260 12.25 10.90 -36.32
N LEU A 261 11.74 11.34 -35.16
CA LEU A 261 12.17 12.54 -34.46
C LEU A 261 12.78 12.27 -33.07
N GLY A 262 12.53 11.09 -32.48
CA GLY A 262 13.03 10.68 -31.16
C GLY A 262 14.46 10.13 -31.21
N GLN A 263 15.42 10.99 -31.56
CA GLN A 263 16.85 10.66 -31.52
C GLN A 263 17.43 10.93 -30.11
N PRO A 264 18.42 10.14 -29.64
CA PRO A 264 19.01 10.32 -28.31
C PRO A 264 19.61 11.72 -28.15
N GLY A 265 19.04 12.50 -27.21
CA GLY A 265 19.40 13.91 -26.95
C GLY A 265 18.36 14.94 -27.42
N HIS A 266 17.30 14.53 -28.11
CA HIS A 266 16.16 15.38 -28.49
C HIS A 266 14.88 14.98 -27.75
N CYS A 267 13.89 15.89 -27.74
CA CYS A 267 12.59 15.63 -27.13
C CYS A 267 11.83 14.55 -27.92
N ASP A 268 11.28 13.56 -27.23
CA ASP A 268 10.38 12.56 -27.83
C ASP A 268 8.94 13.10 -27.96
N PHE A 269 8.03 12.33 -28.57
CA PHE A 269 6.61 12.68 -28.72
C PHE A 269 5.98 13.16 -27.40
N MET A 270 6.29 12.47 -26.30
CA MET A 270 5.73 12.77 -24.98
C MET A 270 6.29 14.05 -24.35
N GLN A 271 7.46 14.54 -24.79
CA GLN A 271 8.03 15.79 -24.29
C GLN A 271 7.64 16.98 -25.19
N GLY A 272 7.60 16.79 -26.51
CA GLY A 272 7.36 17.86 -27.48
C GLY A 272 5.90 18.06 -27.91
N VAL A 273 5.12 16.98 -28.06
CA VAL A 273 3.76 17.03 -28.62
C VAL A 273 2.69 16.95 -27.53
N TRP A 274 2.89 16.05 -26.56
CA TRP A 274 1.92 15.79 -25.51
C TRP A 274 1.45 17.03 -24.71
N PRO A 275 2.32 17.97 -24.27
CA PRO A 275 1.87 19.10 -23.45
C PRO A 275 0.84 20.01 -24.15
N ALA A 276 0.92 20.16 -25.47
CA ALA A 276 -0.07 20.92 -26.22
C ALA A 276 -1.37 20.11 -26.42
N LEU A 277 -1.22 18.83 -26.78
CA LEU A 277 -2.34 17.90 -26.97
C LEU A 277 -3.17 17.75 -25.69
N GLU A 278 -2.50 17.61 -24.55
CA GLU A 278 -3.12 17.49 -23.23
C GLU A 278 -3.96 18.72 -22.88
N ARG A 279 -3.50 19.93 -23.19
CA ARG A 279 -4.27 21.17 -22.91
C ARG A 279 -5.58 21.20 -23.68
N VAL A 280 -5.55 20.86 -24.97
CA VAL A 280 -6.74 20.83 -25.82
C VAL A 280 -7.69 19.73 -25.33
N TRP A 281 -7.18 18.52 -25.13
CA TRP A 281 -7.95 17.39 -24.63
C TRP A 281 -8.59 17.66 -23.27
N SER A 282 -7.80 18.16 -22.31
CA SER A 282 -8.26 18.50 -20.97
C SER A 282 -9.33 19.58 -21.00
N SER A 283 -9.27 20.52 -21.95
CA SER A 283 -10.31 21.54 -22.11
C SER A 283 -11.66 20.92 -22.52
N PHE A 284 -11.66 19.93 -23.41
CA PHE A 284 -12.89 19.22 -23.79
C PHE A 284 -13.40 18.33 -22.66
N ALA A 285 -12.52 17.61 -21.98
CA ALA A 285 -12.89 16.81 -20.81
C ALA A 285 -13.55 17.67 -19.72
N LEU A 286 -12.99 18.85 -19.43
CA LEU A 286 -13.58 19.79 -18.47
C LEU A 286 -14.95 20.31 -18.93
N ARG A 287 -15.11 20.64 -20.22
CA ARG A 287 -16.42 21.04 -20.78
C ARG A 287 -17.47 19.94 -20.63
N ILE A 288 -17.10 18.66 -20.82
CA ILE A 288 -18.01 17.53 -20.59
C ILE A 288 -18.42 17.47 -19.11
N LEU A 289 -17.48 17.60 -18.17
CA LEU A 289 -17.77 17.58 -16.74
C LEU A 289 -18.63 18.77 -16.29
N GLU A 290 -18.36 19.97 -16.82
CA GLU A 290 -19.16 21.17 -16.56
C GLU A 290 -20.60 21.02 -17.09
N ALA A 291 -20.76 20.54 -18.33
CA ALA A 291 -22.06 20.28 -18.92
C ALA A 291 -22.83 19.20 -18.14
N TRP A 292 -22.16 18.12 -17.73
CA TRP A 292 -22.74 17.08 -16.90
C TRP A 292 -23.22 17.64 -15.55
N ARG A 293 -22.37 18.40 -14.86
CA ARG A 293 -22.69 18.99 -13.54
C ARG A 293 -23.92 19.90 -13.61
N ALA A 294 -24.02 20.70 -14.67
CA ALA A 294 -25.15 21.60 -14.91
C ALA A 294 -26.43 20.84 -15.29
N GLU A 295 -26.39 19.96 -16.30
CA GLU A 295 -27.56 19.25 -16.81
C GLU A 295 -28.18 18.31 -15.77
N ARG A 296 -27.34 17.72 -14.91
CA ARG A 296 -27.78 16.80 -13.85
C ARG A 296 -28.11 17.49 -12.52
N ASN A 297 -27.99 18.82 -12.44
CA ASN A 297 -28.22 19.60 -11.21
C ASN A 297 -27.48 19.04 -9.99
N VAL A 298 -26.24 18.57 -10.21
CA VAL A 298 -25.45 17.84 -9.20
C VAL A 298 -25.29 18.66 -7.92
N ASP A 299 -25.09 19.96 -8.05
CA ASP A 299 -24.93 20.88 -6.92
C ASP A 299 -26.18 20.97 -6.03
N GLN A 300 -27.37 20.77 -6.60
CA GLN A 300 -28.59 20.72 -5.82
C GLN A 300 -28.65 19.45 -4.97
N PHE A 301 -28.41 18.28 -5.60
CA PHE A 301 -28.37 17.00 -4.88
C PHE A 301 -27.32 16.98 -3.76
N VAL A 302 -26.14 17.59 -3.97
CA VAL A 302 -25.11 17.66 -2.92
C VAL A 302 -25.57 18.52 -1.74
N ARG A 303 -26.25 19.66 -2.00
CA ARG A 303 -26.80 20.50 -0.93
C ARG A 303 -27.89 19.76 -0.16
N ASP A 304 -28.82 19.15 -0.88
CA ASP A 304 -29.92 18.37 -0.28
C ASP A 304 -29.36 17.22 0.59
N ALA A 305 -28.33 16.52 0.10
CA ALA A 305 -27.65 15.46 0.82
C ALA A 305 -26.91 15.93 2.08
N GLN A 306 -26.37 17.16 2.08
CA GLN A 306 -25.67 17.74 3.23
C GLN A 306 -26.65 18.30 4.28
N ASP A 307 -27.80 18.78 3.86
CA ASP A 307 -28.83 19.33 4.74
C ASP A 307 -29.67 18.23 5.42
N GLU A 308 -29.72 17.02 4.85
CA GLU A 308 -30.48 15.90 5.42
C GLU A 308 -29.86 15.40 6.73
N ARG A 309 -30.60 15.59 7.82
CA ARG A 309 -30.25 15.04 9.13
C ARG A 309 -30.86 13.65 9.30
N PHE A 310 -30.12 12.76 9.95
CA PHE A 310 -30.63 11.46 10.38
C PHE A 310 -31.61 11.59 11.57
N THR A 311 -32.82 12.06 11.27
CA THR A 311 -33.96 12.15 12.21
C THR A 311 -34.45 10.81 12.79
N PRO A 312 -34.25 9.63 12.16
CA PRO A 312 -34.68 8.35 12.70
C PRO A 312 -34.19 8.04 14.12
N LEU A 313 -32.91 8.28 14.40
CA LEU A 313 -32.30 7.95 15.69
C LEU A 313 -32.85 8.81 16.84
N GLU A 314 -33.07 10.10 16.59
CA GLU A 314 -33.67 11.03 17.55
C GLU A 314 -35.12 10.65 17.85
N THR A 315 -35.86 10.24 16.83
CA THR A 315 -37.26 9.82 16.96
C THR A 315 -37.38 8.56 17.82
N ILE A 316 -36.52 7.56 17.60
CA ILE A 316 -36.50 6.33 18.40
C ILE A 316 -36.14 6.60 19.86
N ARG A 317 -35.19 7.51 20.12
CA ARG A 317 -34.85 7.89 21.50
C ARG A 317 -35.99 8.61 22.22
N ALA A 318 -36.83 9.35 21.50
CA ALA A 318 -37.94 10.12 22.06
C ALA A 318 -39.26 9.32 22.18
N SER A 319 -39.48 8.32 21.33
CA SER A 319 -40.74 7.56 21.28
C SER A 319 -40.77 6.37 22.25
N PRO A 320 -41.92 6.11 22.93
CA PRO A 320 -42.09 4.88 23.69
C PRO A 320 -42.05 3.64 22.77
N TYR A 321 -41.47 2.57 23.27
CA TYR A 321 -41.33 1.30 22.54
C TYR A 321 -42.71 0.73 22.15
N THR A 322 -42.89 0.47 20.86
CA THR A 322 -44.06 -0.22 20.31
C THR A 322 -43.60 -1.43 19.49
N PRO A 323 -43.95 -2.66 19.88
CA PRO A 323 -43.61 -3.88 19.13
C PRO A 323 -44.05 -3.78 17.67
N GLY A 324 -43.13 -4.01 16.71
CA GLY A 324 -43.42 -4.07 15.28
C GLY A 324 -43.78 -2.74 14.58
N ARG A 325 -43.77 -1.60 15.27
CA ARG A 325 -43.95 -0.26 14.67
C ARG A 325 -42.77 0.62 15.04
N ILE A 326 -41.86 0.81 14.09
CA ILE A 326 -40.59 1.49 14.36
C ILE A 326 -40.46 2.80 13.58
N TYR A 327 -41.18 2.95 12.47
CA TYR A 327 -41.33 4.20 11.75
C TYR A 327 -42.76 4.39 11.28
N GLU A 328 -43.29 5.61 11.43
CA GLU A 328 -44.43 6.02 10.63
C GLU A 328 -44.01 6.03 9.15
N HIS A 329 -44.81 5.41 8.29
CA HIS A 329 -44.55 5.32 6.86
C HIS A 329 -44.55 6.71 6.21
N HIS A 330 -43.38 7.35 6.10
CA HIS A 330 -43.18 8.41 5.12
C HIS A 330 -42.86 7.75 3.77
N ARG A 331 -43.90 7.55 2.94
CA ARG A 331 -43.78 7.09 1.54
C ARG A 331 -43.24 8.18 0.60
N GLY A 332 -42.22 8.92 1.02
CA GLY A 332 -41.59 9.97 0.20
C GLY A 332 -40.09 9.89 0.38
N GLY A 333 -39.37 9.36 -0.61
CA GLY A 333 -37.91 9.25 -0.59
C GLY A 333 -37.32 8.28 -1.62
N GLY A 334 -38.11 7.29 -2.08
CA GLY A 334 -37.63 6.30 -3.06
C GLY A 334 -37.22 6.89 -4.42
N SER A 335 -37.88 7.96 -4.88
CA SER A 335 -37.59 8.54 -6.20
C SER A 335 -36.28 9.35 -6.24
N GLU A 336 -35.92 9.99 -5.13
CA GLU A 336 -34.68 10.79 -5.03
C GLU A 336 -33.45 9.88 -4.94
N TYR A 337 -33.59 8.75 -4.25
CA TYR A 337 -32.55 7.72 -4.14
C TYR A 337 -32.15 7.12 -5.51
N LEU A 338 -33.12 6.76 -6.36
CA LEU A 338 -32.81 6.21 -7.70
C LEU A 338 -32.06 7.21 -8.59
N ALA A 339 -32.34 8.51 -8.45
CA ALA A 339 -31.62 9.55 -9.17
C ALA A 339 -30.16 9.68 -8.70
N VAL A 340 -29.92 9.64 -7.39
CA VAL A 340 -28.57 9.67 -6.81
C VAL A 340 -27.76 8.44 -7.24
N ASP A 341 -28.35 7.25 -7.24
CA ASP A 341 -27.64 6.02 -7.66
C ASP A 341 -27.20 6.05 -9.13
N ALA A 342 -28.02 6.63 -10.03
CA ALA A 342 -27.63 6.82 -11.42
C ALA A 342 -26.42 7.77 -11.55
N LEU A 343 -26.43 8.89 -10.82
CA LEU A 343 -25.32 9.84 -10.79
C LEU A 343 -24.03 9.20 -10.26
N LEU A 344 -24.11 8.45 -9.17
CA LEU A 344 -22.96 7.75 -8.59
C LEU A 344 -22.34 6.76 -9.60
N ASN A 345 -23.17 6.05 -10.37
CA ASN A 345 -22.67 5.12 -11.40
C ASN A 345 -22.00 5.85 -12.58
N GLU A 346 -22.54 6.99 -13.03
CA GLU A 346 -21.88 7.84 -14.04
C GLU A 346 -20.51 8.32 -13.55
N MET A 347 -20.42 8.78 -12.29
CA MET A 347 -19.16 9.24 -11.68
C MET A 347 -18.11 8.12 -11.56
N VAL A 348 -18.54 6.91 -11.17
CA VAL A 348 -17.65 5.74 -11.12
C VAL A 348 -17.10 5.43 -12.52
N SER A 349 -17.95 5.52 -13.55
CA SER A 349 -17.52 5.36 -14.95
C SER A 349 -16.46 6.41 -15.33
N PHE A 350 -16.66 7.67 -14.94
CA PHE A 350 -15.66 8.72 -15.22
C PHE A 350 -14.32 8.43 -14.55
N SER A 351 -14.35 8.08 -13.26
CA SER A 351 -13.14 7.82 -12.49
C SER A 351 -12.40 6.56 -12.97
N ALA A 352 -13.13 5.49 -13.29
CA ALA A 352 -12.54 4.24 -13.78
C ALA A 352 -11.90 4.42 -15.17
N GLN A 353 -12.51 5.20 -16.06
CA GLN A 353 -11.93 5.48 -17.38
C GLN A 353 -10.73 6.41 -17.29
N TRP A 354 -10.78 7.38 -16.38
CA TRP A 354 -9.62 8.21 -16.05
C TRP A 354 -8.46 7.36 -15.52
N SER A 355 -8.71 6.44 -14.59
CA SER A 355 -7.66 5.57 -14.03
C SER A 355 -7.05 4.65 -15.09
N LEU A 356 -7.86 4.09 -16.00
CA LEU A 356 -7.40 3.30 -17.14
C LEU A 356 -6.53 4.12 -18.10
N LEU A 357 -6.94 5.35 -18.43
CA LEU A 357 -6.11 6.24 -19.25
C LEU A 357 -4.79 6.56 -18.56
N MET A 358 -4.82 6.92 -17.28
CA MET A 358 -3.59 7.21 -16.53
C MET A 358 -2.68 5.97 -16.44
N GLN A 359 -3.24 4.77 -16.33
CA GLN A 359 -2.47 3.53 -16.39
C GLN A 359 -1.89 3.29 -17.79
N PHE A 360 -2.65 3.53 -18.85
CA PHE A 360 -2.18 3.47 -20.23
C PHE A 360 -1.01 4.44 -20.45
N LEU A 361 -1.16 5.70 -20.04
CA LEU A 361 -0.14 6.74 -20.17
C LEU A 361 1.14 6.37 -19.39
N ARG A 362 1.00 5.88 -18.15
CA ARG A 362 2.14 5.36 -17.35
C ARG A 362 2.83 4.13 -17.96
N ARG A 363 2.15 3.35 -18.81
CA ARG A 363 2.76 2.23 -19.53
C ARG A 363 3.46 2.68 -20.81
N SER A 364 2.92 3.70 -21.49
CA SER A 364 3.55 4.31 -22.66
C SER A 364 4.76 5.21 -22.32
N THR A 365 4.99 5.53 -21.04
CA THR A 365 6.11 6.35 -20.55
C THR A 365 6.76 5.79 -19.29
N LEU A 366 8.08 5.63 -19.24
CA LEU A 366 8.84 5.39 -17.99
C LEU A 366 10.14 6.22 -18.04
N PRO A 367 10.67 6.79 -16.93
CA PRO A 367 10.17 6.89 -15.55
C PRO A 367 9.86 8.36 -15.13
N THR A 368 9.11 8.53 -14.03
CA THR A 368 9.10 9.73 -13.14
C THR A 368 9.28 11.10 -13.81
N ASP A 369 8.16 11.75 -14.14
CA ASP A 369 7.82 12.96 -13.40
C ASP A 369 6.36 13.33 -13.61
N ALA A 370 5.70 13.65 -12.50
CA ALA A 370 4.37 14.24 -12.45
C ALA A 370 4.28 15.63 -13.15
N ALA A 371 5.35 16.07 -13.81
CA ALA A 371 5.50 17.37 -14.46
C ALA A 371 4.92 17.45 -15.89
N VAL A 372 4.54 16.30 -16.47
CA VAL A 372 4.07 16.22 -17.88
C VAL A 372 2.56 16.44 -18.00
N PHE A 373 1.83 16.57 -16.88
CA PHE A 373 0.39 16.81 -16.88
C PHE A 373 0.04 18.20 -16.33
N ASP A 374 -0.77 18.96 -17.07
CA ASP A 374 -1.57 20.06 -16.53
C ASP A 374 -2.57 19.45 -15.54
N GLY A 375 -2.15 19.38 -14.27
CA GLY A 375 -2.90 18.77 -13.18
C GLY A 375 -4.28 19.38 -12.93
N ARG A 376 -4.74 20.37 -13.71
CA ARG A 376 -6.08 20.95 -13.63
C ARG A 376 -7.17 19.89 -13.76
N LEU A 377 -7.16 19.06 -14.81
CA LEU A 377 -8.19 18.04 -14.99
C LEU A 377 -8.14 16.99 -13.87
N ALA A 378 -6.93 16.53 -13.53
CA ALA A 378 -6.72 15.58 -12.44
C ALA A 378 -7.28 16.11 -11.10
N ARG A 379 -7.02 17.39 -10.78
CA ARG A 379 -7.57 18.08 -9.61
C ARG A 379 -9.08 18.17 -9.68
N THR A 380 -9.65 18.58 -10.82
CA THR A 380 -11.11 18.68 -10.96
C THR A 380 -11.81 17.32 -10.79
N ILE A 381 -11.24 16.24 -11.32
CA ILE A 381 -11.76 14.88 -11.11
C ILE A 381 -11.65 14.50 -9.62
N GLN A 382 -10.49 14.72 -9.00
CA GLN A 382 -10.29 14.43 -7.58
C GLN A 382 -11.25 15.24 -6.69
N ASP A 383 -11.40 16.54 -6.93
CA ASP A 383 -12.31 17.42 -6.22
C ASP A 383 -13.76 16.98 -6.40
N THR A 384 -14.15 16.59 -7.62
CA THR A 384 -15.48 16.05 -7.90
C THR A 384 -15.71 14.75 -7.12
N MET A 385 -14.73 13.84 -7.07
CA MET A 385 -14.88 12.62 -6.28
C MET A 385 -14.94 12.90 -4.76
N LEU A 386 -14.12 13.83 -4.25
CA LEU A 386 -14.06 14.09 -2.82
C LEU A 386 -15.21 14.95 -2.29
N HIS A 387 -15.70 15.92 -3.08
CA HIS A 387 -16.70 16.90 -2.66
C HIS A 387 -18.10 16.64 -3.21
N VAL A 388 -18.26 15.78 -4.21
CA VAL A 388 -19.57 15.39 -4.76
C VAL A 388 -19.84 13.91 -4.52
N PHE A 389 -18.93 13.02 -4.96
CA PHE A 389 -19.19 11.57 -4.87
C PHE A 389 -19.25 11.09 -3.42
N VAL A 390 -18.28 11.44 -2.58
CA VAL A 390 -18.25 10.99 -1.17
C VAL A 390 -19.53 11.42 -0.41
N PRO A 391 -19.96 12.70 -0.40
CA PRO A 391 -21.20 13.09 0.26
C PRO A 391 -22.44 12.36 -0.27
N LEU A 392 -22.62 12.28 -1.60
CA LEU A 392 -23.77 11.60 -2.20
C LEU A 392 -23.76 10.09 -1.91
N GLN A 393 -22.59 9.46 -1.89
CA GLN A 393 -22.44 8.04 -1.62
C GLN A 393 -22.79 7.71 -0.18
N MET A 394 -22.39 8.57 0.76
CA MET A 394 -22.72 8.43 2.18
C MET A 394 -24.19 8.71 2.45
N TYR A 395 -24.75 9.74 1.80
CA TYR A 395 -26.18 10.02 1.79
C TYR A 395 -26.99 8.81 1.32
N ALA A 396 -26.61 8.20 0.20
CA ALA A 396 -27.27 7.01 -0.31
C ALA A 396 -27.20 5.85 0.69
N LEU A 397 -26.05 5.64 1.36
CA LEU A 397 -25.94 4.60 2.38
C LEU A 397 -26.80 4.92 3.62
N GLN A 398 -26.89 6.18 4.03
CA GLN A 398 -27.72 6.62 5.15
C GLN A 398 -29.21 6.41 4.85
N ALA A 399 -29.67 6.82 3.67
CA ALA A 399 -31.03 6.59 3.19
C ALA A 399 -31.35 5.09 3.14
N ASN A 400 -30.41 4.26 2.67
CA ASN A 400 -30.56 2.80 2.68
C ASN A 400 -30.72 2.26 4.11
N VAL A 401 -29.86 2.65 5.05
CA VAL A 401 -29.98 2.22 6.47
C VAL A 401 -31.35 2.56 7.03
N GLN A 402 -31.85 3.77 6.76
CA GLN A 402 -33.18 4.19 7.18
C GLN A 402 -34.28 3.33 6.55
N GLN A 403 -34.23 3.10 5.24
CA GLN A 403 -35.23 2.27 4.55
C GLN A 403 -35.21 0.82 5.05
N VAL A 404 -34.03 0.24 5.27
CA VAL A 404 -33.88 -1.13 5.81
C VAL A 404 -34.55 -1.23 7.19
N HIS A 405 -34.32 -0.26 8.07
CA HIS A 405 -34.96 -0.26 9.38
C HIS A 405 -36.47 0.04 9.32
N MET A 406 -36.95 0.75 8.31
CA MET A 406 -38.37 1.01 8.06
C MET A 406 -39.12 -0.21 7.53
N LEU A 407 -38.46 -1.01 6.70
CA LEU A 407 -39.03 -2.16 5.99
C LEU A 407 -38.72 -3.50 6.66
N ASP A 408 -38.17 -3.48 7.88
CA ASP A 408 -37.83 -4.66 8.67
C ASP A 408 -39.05 -5.55 8.90
N THR A 409 -38.99 -6.79 8.41
CA THR A 409 -40.02 -7.82 8.60
C THR A 409 -39.43 -8.99 9.40
N PRO A 410 -39.72 -9.10 10.71
CA PRO A 410 -39.28 -10.24 11.50
C PRO A 410 -40.07 -11.50 11.14
N ASP A 411 -39.36 -12.58 10.83
CA ASP A 411 -39.92 -13.90 10.60
C ASP A 411 -39.80 -14.75 11.87
N VAL A 412 -40.92 -14.88 12.57
CA VAL A 412 -41.06 -15.68 13.80
C VAL A 412 -41.49 -17.13 13.47
N GLN A 413 -41.68 -17.46 12.19
CA GLN A 413 -41.97 -18.83 11.75
C GLN A 413 -40.70 -19.59 11.37
N SER A 414 -39.63 -18.87 11.00
CA SER A 414 -38.32 -19.47 10.79
C SER A 414 -37.73 -19.98 12.12
N LEU A 415 -37.01 -21.10 12.08
CA LEU A 415 -36.26 -21.63 13.21
C LEU A 415 -34.80 -21.82 12.77
N PRO A 416 -33.85 -20.99 13.23
CA PRO A 416 -34.01 -19.90 14.20
C PRO A 416 -34.81 -18.70 13.66
N TYR A 417 -35.28 -17.83 14.55
CA TYR A 417 -35.99 -16.60 14.16
C TYR A 417 -35.10 -15.71 13.30
N ALA A 418 -35.68 -15.14 12.24
CA ALA A 418 -34.97 -14.33 11.27
C ALA A 418 -35.62 -12.95 11.10
N SER A 419 -34.97 -12.09 10.35
CA SER A 419 -35.47 -10.79 9.90
C SER A 419 -34.79 -10.47 8.56
N SER A 420 -35.45 -9.68 7.71
CA SER A 420 -34.88 -9.17 6.47
C SER A 420 -33.76 -8.13 6.70
N LEU A 421 -33.70 -7.56 7.90
CA LEU A 421 -32.80 -6.47 8.27
C LEU A 421 -31.30 -6.72 7.94
N PRO A 422 -30.68 -7.84 8.36
CA PRO A 422 -29.28 -8.10 8.03
C PRO A 422 -29.03 -8.29 6.53
N ASP A 423 -29.96 -8.93 5.80
CA ASP A 423 -29.79 -9.16 4.36
C ASP A 423 -29.78 -7.83 3.59
N ASP A 424 -30.79 -6.99 3.80
CA ASP A 424 -30.95 -5.73 3.07
C ASP A 424 -29.84 -4.73 3.45
N MET A 425 -29.47 -4.65 4.74
CA MET A 425 -28.41 -3.76 5.20
C MET A 425 -27.05 -4.11 4.62
N PHE A 426 -26.65 -5.40 4.72
CA PHE A 426 -25.33 -5.83 4.27
C PHE A 426 -25.25 -5.92 2.75
N PHE A 427 -26.37 -6.10 2.05
CA PHE A 427 -26.44 -5.91 0.60
C PHE A 427 -26.15 -4.45 0.20
N ALA A 428 -26.79 -3.48 0.89
CA ALA A 428 -26.55 -2.05 0.64
C ALA A 428 -25.09 -1.67 0.95
N LEU A 429 -24.56 -2.10 2.11
CA LEU A 429 -23.17 -1.86 2.50
C LEU A 429 -22.19 -2.43 1.46
N ARG A 430 -22.38 -3.68 1.02
CA ARG A 430 -21.55 -4.31 -0.01
C ARG A 430 -21.56 -3.50 -1.31
N THR A 431 -22.73 -3.04 -1.73
CA THR A 431 -22.91 -2.26 -2.97
C THR A 431 -22.14 -0.95 -2.91
N VAL A 432 -22.27 -0.21 -1.80
CA VAL A 432 -21.57 1.06 -1.58
C VAL A 432 -20.05 0.87 -1.52
N LEU A 433 -19.56 -0.11 -0.78
CA LEU A 433 -18.12 -0.38 -0.65
C LEU A 433 -17.51 -0.84 -1.98
N SER A 434 -18.18 -1.75 -2.70
CA SER A 434 -17.70 -2.25 -4.00
C SER A 434 -17.62 -1.10 -5.01
N ARG A 435 -18.68 -0.29 -5.11
CA ARG A 435 -18.74 0.88 -5.99
C ARG A 435 -17.65 1.91 -5.68
N SER A 436 -17.37 2.13 -4.40
CA SER A 436 -16.32 3.06 -3.95
C SER A 436 -14.92 2.59 -4.31
N LEU A 437 -14.66 1.28 -4.26
CA LEU A 437 -13.37 0.70 -4.66
C LEU A 437 -13.21 0.73 -6.20
N SER A 438 -14.30 0.57 -6.95
CA SER A 438 -14.31 0.67 -8.41
C SER A 438 -14.00 2.07 -8.95
N THR A 439 -13.94 3.12 -8.11
CA THR A 439 -13.47 4.44 -8.56
C THR A 439 -11.95 4.48 -8.78
N SER A 440 -11.20 3.46 -8.36
CA SER A 440 -9.73 3.40 -8.43
C SER A 440 -9.03 4.53 -7.66
N SER A 441 -9.73 5.22 -6.75
CA SER A 441 -9.17 6.30 -5.92
C SER A 441 -9.01 5.86 -4.46
N VAL A 442 -7.77 5.92 -3.97
CA VAL A 442 -7.41 5.54 -2.60
C VAL A 442 -8.05 6.49 -1.58
N ASP A 443 -8.02 7.81 -1.84
CA ASP A 443 -8.59 8.83 -0.95
C ASP A 443 -10.11 8.66 -0.75
N VAL A 444 -10.81 8.32 -1.85
CA VAL A 444 -12.26 8.08 -1.85
C VAL A 444 -12.58 6.81 -1.07
N ALA A 445 -11.85 5.73 -1.33
CA ALA A 445 -12.00 4.47 -0.63
C ALA A 445 -11.75 4.64 0.89
N GLU A 446 -10.72 5.37 1.27
CA GLU A 446 -10.40 5.62 2.69
C GLU A 446 -11.53 6.35 3.40
N ARG A 447 -12.02 7.46 2.83
CA ARG A 447 -13.11 8.25 3.43
C ARG A 447 -14.39 7.43 3.55
N ILE A 448 -14.80 6.75 2.48
CA ILE A 448 -16.07 6.01 2.47
C ILE A 448 -16.01 4.79 3.38
N VAL A 449 -14.93 3.99 3.37
CA VAL A 449 -14.81 2.84 4.27
C VAL A 449 -14.83 3.29 5.74
N SER A 450 -14.11 4.36 6.07
CA SER A 450 -14.10 4.92 7.44
C SER A 450 -15.49 5.35 7.90
N GLN A 451 -16.19 6.12 7.05
CA GLN A 451 -17.48 6.68 7.39
C GLN A 451 -18.59 5.62 7.37
N ALA A 452 -18.53 4.67 6.43
CA ALA A 452 -19.46 3.55 6.38
C ALA A 452 -19.37 2.68 7.64
N VAL A 453 -18.15 2.35 8.12
CA VAL A 453 -17.95 1.61 9.38
C VAL A 453 -18.61 2.34 10.55
N ALA A 454 -18.31 3.62 10.72
CA ALA A 454 -18.91 4.44 11.78
C ALA A 454 -20.45 4.50 11.65
N MET A 455 -20.96 4.57 10.43
CA MET A 455 -22.39 4.67 10.18
C MET A 455 -23.14 3.37 10.46
N VAL A 456 -22.56 2.20 10.14
CA VAL A 456 -23.14 0.91 10.55
C VAL A 456 -23.19 0.83 12.08
N GLU A 457 -22.15 1.28 12.77
CA GLU A 457 -22.12 1.28 14.23
C GLU A 457 -23.21 2.18 14.83
N THR A 458 -23.30 3.44 14.38
CA THR A 458 -24.22 4.42 14.97
C THR A 458 -25.66 4.28 14.46
N TYR A 459 -25.88 4.04 13.18
CA TYR A 459 -27.23 4.04 12.60
C TYR A 459 -27.83 2.67 12.43
N PHE A 460 -27.04 1.59 12.44
CA PHE A 460 -27.57 0.23 12.39
C PHE A 460 -27.53 -0.46 13.77
N VAL A 461 -26.33 -0.64 14.33
CA VAL A 461 -26.16 -1.37 15.60
C VAL A 461 -26.87 -0.63 16.74
N GLU A 462 -26.66 0.67 16.89
CA GLU A 462 -27.29 1.44 17.97
C GLU A 462 -28.82 1.41 17.90
N ILE A 463 -29.41 1.47 16.69
CA ILE A 463 -30.85 1.37 16.53
C ILE A 463 -31.36 0.00 16.99
N VAL A 464 -30.68 -1.09 16.63
CA VAL A 464 -31.02 -2.43 17.11
C VAL A 464 -30.95 -2.50 18.64
N LEU A 465 -29.88 -1.96 19.24
CA LEU A 465 -29.72 -1.93 20.69
C LEU A 465 -30.79 -1.10 21.40
N LEU A 466 -31.13 0.08 20.86
CA LEU A 466 -32.20 0.93 21.40
C LEU A 466 -33.56 0.22 21.34
N ARG A 467 -33.83 -0.56 20.29
CA ARG A 467 -35.04 -1.39 20.20
C ARG A 467 -35.05 -2.45 21.31
N MET A 468 -33.93 -3.15 21.51
CA MET A 468 -33.82 -4.18 22.55
C MET A 468 -33.96 -3.60 23.97
N ASP A 469 -33.34 -2.44 24.24
CA ASP A 469 -33.46 -1.72 25.51
C ASP A 469 -34.91 -1.23 25.75
N GLY A 470 -35.57 -0.69 24.71
CA GLY A 470 -36.98 -0.32 24.77
C GLY A 470 -37.88 -1.49 25.17
N CYS A 471 -37.66 -2.68 24.59
CA CYS A 471 -38.37 -3.92 24.96
C CYS A 471 -38.16 -4.27 26.44
N ARG A 472 -36.91 -4.20 26.92
CA ARG A 472 -36.58 -4.53 28.30
C ARG A 472 -37.21 -3.55 29.29
N ARG A 473 -37.20 -2.25 29.00
CA ARG A 473 -37.87 -1.25 29.86
C ARG A 473 -39.38 -1.48 29.96
N ALA A 474 -40.02 -1.96 28.89
CA ALA A 474 -41.43 -2.34 28.93
C ALA A 474 -41.71 -3.50 29.93
N LEU A 475 -40.77 -4.45 30.10
CA LEU A 475 -40.88 -5.49 31.13
C LEU A 475 -40.91 -4.91 32.54
N ASN A 476 -40.11 -3.88 32.82
CA ASN A 476 -40.04 -3.26 34.14
C ASN A 476 -41.37 -2.57 34.52
N ILE A 477 -42.04 -1.94 33.55
CA ILE A 477 -43.38 -1.37 33.76
C ILE A 477 -44.39 -2.49 34.04
N SER A 478 -44.28 -3.61 33.32
CA SER A 478 -45.14 -4.77 33.50
C SER A 478 -44.89 -5.55 34.81
N ARG A 479 -43.80 -5.27 35.55
CA ARG A 479 -43.55 -5.86 36.89
C ARG A 479 -44.59 -5.42 37.93
N LEU A 480 -45.30 -4.32 37.68
CA LEU A 480 -46.34 -3.75 38.55
C LEU A 480 -47.71 -4.45 38.41
N VAL A 481 -47.89 -5.33 37.41
CA VAL A 481 -49.16 -6.02 37.14
C VAL A 481 -48.93 -7.53 37.20
N ASP A 482 -49.47 -8.19 38.22
CA ASP A 482 -49.41 -9.65 38.34
C ASP A 482 -50.49 -10.36 37.51
N GLY A 483 -50.17 -11.58 37.04
CA GLY A 483 -51.09 -12.47 36.33
C GLY A 483 -50.74 -12.77 34.86
N PRO A 484 -51.69 -13.30 34.05
CA PRO A 484 -51.45 -13.80 32.69
C PRO A 484 -50.94 -12.74 31.71
N ARG A 485 -51.23 -11.44 31.96
CA ARG A 485 -50.70 -10.33 31.16
C ARG A 485 -49.17 -10.21 31.25
N ARG A 486 -48.60 -10.47 32.42
CA ARG A 486 -47.14 -10.48 32.64
C ARG A 486 -46.45 -11.58 31.86
N ALA A 487 -47.05 -12.78 31.84
CA ALA A 487 -46.52 -13.92 31.09
C ALA A 487 -46.57 -13.69 29.57
N ALA A 488 -47.64 -13.06 29.08
CA ALA A 488 -47.77 -12.67 27.68
C ALA A 488 -46.71 -11.62 27.28
N ALA A 489 -46.54 -10.57 28.09
CA ALA A 489 -45.53 -9.54 27.85
C ALA A 489 -44.09 -10.10 27.89
N ALA A 490 -43.78 -10.98 28.85
CA ALA A 490 -42.49 -11.65 28.92
C ALA A 490 -42.21 -12.53 27.68
N ARG A 491 -43.24 -13.19 27.14
CA ARG A 491 -43.12 -13.99 25.92
C ARG A 491 -42.84 -13.11 24.70
N GLU A 492 -43.54 -11.99 24.56
CA GLU A 492 -43.36 -11.05 23.44
C GLU A 492 -41.96 -10.40 23.45
N VAL A 493 -41.51 -9.97 24.62
CA VAL A 493 -40.16 -9.40 24.77
C VAL A 493 -39.09 -10.45 24.49
N ARG A 494 -39.25 -11.68 24.98
CA ARG A 494 -38.36 -12.79 24.64
C ARG A 494 -38.28 -13.00 23.13
N THR A 495 -39.41 -13.09 22.44
CA THR A 495 -39.46 -13.27 20.98
C THR A 495 -38.69 -12.15 20.27
N THR A 496 -38.93 -10.90 20.65
CA THR A 496 -38.26 -9.74 20.05
C THR A 496 -36.76 -9.74 20.30
N LEU A 497 -36.33 -10.03 21.54
CA LEU A 497 -34.91 -10.13 21.85
C LEU A 497 -34.24 -11.28 21.08
N CYS A 498 -34.88 -12.45 20.95
CA CYS A 498 -34.32 -13.56 20.18
C CYS A 498 -34.13 -13.20 18.70
N VAL A 499 -35.10 -12.51 18.09
CA VAL A 499 -34.97 -12.02 16.70
C VAL A 499 -33.74 -11.12 16.58
N TYR A 500 -33.62 -10.08 17.42
CA TYR A 500 -32.52 -9.12 17.27
C TYR A 500 -31.15 -9.66 17.69
N LEU A 501 -31.09 -10.61 18.63
CA LEU A 501 -29.85 -11.35 18.93
C LEU A 501 -29.37 -12.13 17.70
N ASN A 502 -30.28 -12.79 16.99
CA ASN A 502 -29.93 -13.50 15.75
C ASN A 502 -29.53 -12.53 14.63
N VAL A 503 -30.21 -11.38 14.53
CA VAL A 503 -29.83 -10.31 13.60
C VAL A 503 -28.39 -9.85 13.84
N LEU A 504 -27.99 -9.59 15.08
CA LEU A 504 -26.63 -9.17 15.42
C LEU A 504 -25.60 -10.26 15.08
N ASP A 505 -25.90 -11.53 15.37
CA ASP A 505 -25.00 -12.66 15.06
C ASP A 505 -24.81 -12.88 13.55
N ILE A 506 -25.91 -12.84 12.78
CA ILE A 506 -25.88 -12.90 11.31
C ILE A 506 -25.14 -11.69 10.74
N SER A 507 -25.38 -10.49 11.27
CA SER A 507 -24.71 -9.25 10.85
C SER A 507 -23.19 -9.30 11.06
N ALA A 508 -22.72 -9.89 12.17
CA ALA A 508 -21.29 -10.10 12.38
C ALA A 508 -20.70 -11.03 11.31
N SER A 509 -21.41 -12.12 11.00
CA SER A 509 -21.00 -13.08 9.97
C SER A 509 -20.99 -12.48 8.56
N TYR A 510 -21.96 -11.62 8.24
CA TYR A 510 -22.00 -10.88 6.96
C TYR A 510 -20.90 -9.84 6.87
N SER A 511 -20.54 -9.18 7.98
CA SER A 511 -19.38 -8.28 8.04
C SER A 511 -18.09 -9.01 7.66
N ASP A 512 -17.86 -10.19 8.24
CA ASP A 512 -16.70 -11.04 7.96
C ASP A 512 -16.69 -11.49 6.48
N ARG A 513 -17.87 -11.84 5.95
CA ARG A 513 -18.01 -12.25 4.54
C ARG A 513 -17.74 -11.11 3.55
N ILE A 514 -18.23 -9.90 3.82
CA ILE A 514 -17.95 -8.72 2.98
C ILE A 514 -16.46 -8.41 3.00
N LEU A 515 -15.83 -8.42 4.18
CA LEU A 515 -14.40 -8.21 4.31
C LEU A 515 -13.62 -9.23 3.45
N ALA A 516 -13.95 -10.53 3.58
CA ALA A 516 -13.30 -11.57 2.81
C ALA A 516 -13.49 -11.39 1.28
N LEU A 517 -14.66 -10.96 0.83
CA LEU A 517 -14.96 -10.68 -0.59
C LEU A 517 -14.16 -9.49 -1.12
N LEU A 518 -14.15 -8.37 -0.39
CA LEU A 518 -13.45 -7.14 -0.82
C LEU A 518 -11.94 -7.24 -0.67
N SER A 519 -11.44 -8.14 0.17
CA SER A 519 -10.01 -8.40 0.35
C SER A 519 -9.44 -9.40 -0.67
N GLN A 520 -10.26 -9.93 -1.58
CA GLN A 520 -9.79 -10.83 -2.63
C GLN A 520 -8.77 -10.11 -3.53
N PRO A 521 -7.57 -10.69 -3.76
CA PRO A 521 -6.56 -10.08 -4.61
C PRO A 521 -7.08 -9.76 -6.01
N SER A 522 -7.84 -10.68 -6.62
CA SER A 522 -8.43 -10.51 -7.95
C SER A 522 -9.36 -9.30 -8.06
N PHE A 523 -10.13 -9.01 -7.01
CA PHE A 523 -11.01 -7.85 -6.98
C PHE A 523 -10.20 -6.55 -6.88
N LEU A 524 -9.25 -6.48 -5.95
CA LEU A 524 -8.47 -5.26 -5.74
C LEU A 524 -7.48 -4.97 -6.88
N GLU A 525 -6.87 -6.00 -7.47
CA GLU A 525 -6.00 -5.88 -8.65
C GLU A 525 -6.75 -5.39 -9.89
N SER A 526 -8.07 -5.62 -9.97
CA SER A 526 -8.90 -5.07 -11.05
C SER A 526 -9.15 -3.57 -10.90
N CYS A 527 -9.09 -3.04 -9.67
CA CYS A 527 -9.39 -1.63 -9.37
C CYS A 527 -8.13 -0.78 -9.17
N PHE A 528 -7.05 -1.35 -8.63
CA PHE A 528 -5.83 -0.65 -8.26
C PHE A 528 -4.59 -1.32 -8.87
N ALA A 529 -3.65 -0.52 -9.36
CA ALA A 529 -2.44 -1.02 -10.00
C ALA A 529 -1.23 -1.10 -9.04
N GLY A 530 -0.34 -2.07 -9.26
CA GLY A 530 0.95 -2.19 -8.58
C GLY A 530 1.00 -3.30 -7.54
N GLY A 531 2.21 -3.73 -7.17
CA GLY A 531 2.44 -4.82 -6.20
C GLY A 531 3.42 -4.48 -5.07
N ASP A 532 3.99 -3.26 -5.09
CA ASP A 532 4.96 -2.82 -4.07
C ASP A 532 4.27 -2.35 -2.78
N ALA A 533 5.02 -2.27 -1.67
CA ALA A 533 4.48 -1.90 -0.36
C ALA A 533 3.84 -0.49 -0.30
N ASN A 534 4.28 0.44 -1.16
CA ASN A 534 3.71 1.80 -1.28
C ASN A 534 2.79 1.95 -2.50
N SER A 535 2.42 0.83 -3.14
CA SER A 535 1.49 0.86 -4.28
C SER A 535 0.07 1.22 -3.80
N PRO A 536 -0.75 1.83 -4.67
CA PRO A 536 -2.14 2.10 -4.33
C PRO A 536 -2.93 0.81 -4.02
N LEU A 537 -2.50 -0.35 -4.55
CA LEU A 537 -3.06 -1.66 -4.17
C LEU A 537 -2.81 -1.99 -2.69
N ALA A 538 -1.58 -1.84 -2.20
CA ALA A 538 -1.24 -2.13 -0.81
C ALA A 538 -1.98 -1.18 0.16
N ILE A 539 -2.12 0.10 -0.20
CA ILE A 539 -2.88 1.06 0.60
C ILE A 539 -4.37 0.70 0.60
N ALA A 540 -4.94 0.32 -0.55
CA ALA A 540 -6.34 -0.13 -0.64
C ALA A 540 -6.60 -1.40 0.21
N GLN A 541 -5.67 -2.36 0.23
CA GLN A 541 -5.75 -3.53 1.13
C GLN A 541 -5.79 -3.10 2.60
N GLY A 542 -4.91 -2.16 2.99
CA GLY A 542 -4.91 -1.58 4.34
C GLY A 542 -6.24 -0.91 4.69
N ILE A 543 -6.83 -0.15 3.76
CA ILE A 543 -8.13 0.49 3.94
C ILE A 543 -9.24 -0.55 4.14
N VAL A 544 -9.33 -1.56 3.26
CA VAL A 544 -10.36 -2.61 3.34
C VAL A 544 -10.26 -3.40 4.64
N SER A 545 -9.04 -3.65 5.14
CA SER A 545 -8.82 -4.36 6.41
C SER A 545 -9.50 -3.70 7.61
N ARG A 546 -9.77 -2.39 7.56
CA ARG A 546 -10.46 -1.64 8.62
C ARG A 546 -11.91 -2.09 8.80
N LEU A 547 -12.54 -2.67 7.78
CA LEU A 547 -13.86 -3.30 7.90
C LEU A 547 -13.84 -4.47 8.92
N GLY A 548 -12.67 -5.08 9.16
CA GLY A 548 -12.50 -6.11 10.19
C GLY A 548 -12.76 -5.64 11.62
N THR A 549 -12.94 -4.34 11.84
CA THR A 549 -13.36 -3.80 13.15
C THR A 549 -14.86 -3.92 13.42
N LEU A 550 -15.69 -4.13 12.38
CA LEU A 550 -17.15 -4.22 12.53
C LEU A 550 -17.60 -5.49 13.26
N SER A 551 -17.16 -6.66 12.79
CA SER A 551 -17.51 -7.96 13.39
C SER A 551 -17.23 -8.03 14.90
N PRO A 552 -16.02 -7.70 15.42
CA PRO A 552 -15.77 -7.75 16.85
C PRO A 552 -16.62 -6.76 17.66
N LYS A 553 -16.94 -5.57 17.11
CA LYS A 553 -17.84 -4.60 17.77
C LYS A 553 -19.28 -5.12 17.85
N ILE A 554 -19.80 -5.68 16.76
CA ILE A 554 -21.14 -6.29 16.73
C ILE A 554 -21.19 -7.48 17.71
N ARG A 555 -20.16 -8.33 17.74
CA ARG A 555 -20.07 -9.46 18.69
C ARG A 555 -20.00 -8.99 20.15
N THR A 556 -19.33 -7.88 20.43
CA THR A 556 -19.29 -7.28 21.78
C THR A 556 -20.68 -6.79 22.20
N ALA A 557 -21.38 -6.09 21.30
CA ALA A 557 -22.76 -5.65 21.54
C ALA A 557 -23.71 -6.85 21.72
N LEU A 558 -23.57 -7.89 20.89
CA LEU A 558 -24.32 -9.15 21.01
C LEU A 558 -24.10 -9.80 22.38
N GLN A 559 -22.85 -9.93 22.84
CA GLN A 559 -22.56 -10.55 24.14
C GLN A 559 -23.20 -9.76 25.29
N PHE A 560 -23.12 -8.44 25.25
CA PHE A 560 -23.77 -7.58 26.24
C PHE A 560 -25.29 -7.80 26.27
N GLU A 561 -25.92 -7.91 25.10
CA GLU A 561 -27.36 -8.11 24.99
C GLU A 561 -27.81 -9.54 25.39
N ILE A 562 -26.98 -10.55 25.16
CA ILE A 562 -27.21 -11.92 25.69
C ILE A 562 -27.18 -11.89 27.21
N ASP A 563 -26.20 -11.19 27.81
CA ASP A 563 -26.10 -11.07 29.26
C ASP A 563 -27.33 -10.37 29.85
N GLU A 564 -27.82 -9.31 29.19
CA GLU A 564 -29.03 -8.59 29.58
C GLU A 564 -30.29 -9.47 29.47
N LEU A 565 -30.42 -10.26 28.39
CA LEU A 565 -31.50 -11.24 28.26
C LEU A 565 -31.47 -12.26 29.40
N TYR A 566 -30.27 -12.78 29.71
CA TYR A 566 -30.07 -13.74 30.78
C TYR A 566 -30.53 -13.17 32.13
N ARG A 567 -30.01 -11.99 32.51
CA ARG A 567 -30.35 -11.30 33.76
C ARG A 567 -31.84 -10.98 33.87
N ALA A 568 -32.47 -10.59 32.76
CA ALA A 568 -33.87 -10.17 32.75
C ALA A 568 -34.87 -11.33 32.79
N LEU A 569 -34.60 -12.44 32.08
CA LEU A 569 -35.59 -13.48 31.80
C LEU A 569 -35.24 -14.88 32.32
N VAL A 570 -33.95 -15.23 32.37
CA VAL A 570 -33.49 -16.59 32.68
C VAL A 570 -33.06 -16.68 34.14
N GLU A 571 -32.22 -15.75 34.60
CA GLU A 571 -31.63 -15.77 35.94
C GLU A 571 -32.66 -15.81 37.08
N PRO A 572 -33.72 -14.98 37.10
CA PRO A 572 -34.68 -15.00 38.21
C PRO A 572 -35.47 -16.33 38.28
N ARG A 573 -35.75 -16.93 37.12
CA ARG A 573 -36.45 -18.22 37.02
C ARG A 573 -35.54 -19.37 37.42
N LEU A 574 -34.27 -19.31 37.02
CA LEU A 574 -33.26 -20.28 37.43
C LEU A 574 -33.02 -20.21 38.94
N GLN A 575 -32.83 -19.02 39.52
CA GLN A 575 -32.67 -18.85 40.96
C GLN A 575 -33.88 -19.37 41.75
N ALA A 576 -35.10 -19.10 41.28
CA ALA A 576 -36.31 -19.64 41.89
C ALA A 576 -36.33 -21.18 41.84
N LEU A 577 -36.01 -21.78 40.69
CA LEU A 577 -35.90 -23.23 40.52
C LEU A 577 -34.84 -23.83 41.46
N LEU A 578 -33.65 -23.24 41.50
CA LEU A 578 -32.55 -23.71 42.35
C LEU A 578 -32.88 -23.58 43.83
N SER A 579 -33.51 -22.47 44.25
CA SER A 579 -33.91 -22.27 45.65
C SER A 579 -34.90 -23.35 46.12
N ASP A 580 -35.84 -23.75 45.26
CA ASP A 580 -36.81 -24.80 45.58
C ASP A 580 -36.17 -26.19 45.60
N ILE A 581 -35.28 -26.50 44.65
CA ILE A 581 -34.56 -27.77 44.61
C ILE A 581 -33.60 -27.89 45.80
N PHE A 582 -32.81 -26.84 46.06
CA PHE A 582 -31.75 -26.87 47.07
C PHE A 582 -32.27 -26.82 48.50
N ARG A 583 -33.44 -26.23 48.74
CA ARG A 583 -34.08 -26.28 50.08
C ARG A 583 -34.33 -27.71 50.54
N ASP A 584 -34.66 -28.60 49.61
CA ASP A 584 -35.04 -29.97 49.92
C ASP A 584 -33.83 -30.95 49.86
N LEU A 585 -32.61 -30.44 49.64
CA LEU A 585 -31.40 -31.25 49.60
C LEU A 585 -30.90 -31.61 50.99
N ASN A 586 -30.77 -32.92 51.23
CA ASN A 586 -30.17 -33.46 52.44
C ASN A 586 -29.30 -34.67 52.11
N TYR A 587 -28.01 -34.59 52.46
CA TYR A 587 -27.02 -35.65 52.30
C TYR A 587 -26.68 -36.38 53.62
N LYS A 588 -27.41 -36.12 54.71
CA LYS A 588 -27.40 -36.97 55.92
C LYS A 588 -28.40 -38.11 55.75
N LEU A 589 -27.94 -39.21 55.17
CA LEU A 589 -28.80 -40.35 54.84
C LEU A 589 -28.41 -41.58 55.65
N ASN A 590 -29.43 -42.25 56.20
CA ASN A 590 -29.32 -43.57 56.81
C ASN A 590 -29.81 -44.62 55.79
N GLU A 591 -29.51 -45.92 55.99
CA GLU A 591 -29.92 -47.00 55.07
C GLU A 591 -31.42 -47.00 54.73
N ALA A 592 -32.28 -46.79 55.74
CA ALA A 592 -33.73 -46.69 55.55
C ALA A 592 -34.13 -45.47 54.72
N SER A 593 -33.47 -44.33 54.93
CA SER A 593 -33.72 -43.07 54.20
C SER A 593 -33.24 -43.15 52.75
N TYR A 594 -32.14 -43.88 52.51
CA TYR A 594 -31.56 -44.09 51.19
C TYR A 594 -32.42 -45.03 50.32
N GLY A 595 -32.93 -46.12 50.90
CA GLY A 595 -33.76 -47.10 50.19
C GLY A 595 -35.22 -46.67 49.94
N GLN A 596 -35.73 -45.67 50.66
CA GLN A 596 -37.14 -45.21 50.55
C GLN A 596 -37.35 -44.04 49.57
N LEU A 597 -36.30 -43.48 48.97
CA LEU A 597 -36.42 -42.34 48.06
C LEU A 597 -36.90 -42.80 46.67
N PRO A 598 -38.09 -42.37 46.20
CA PRO A 598 -38.54 -42.65 44.83
C PRO A 598 -37.65 -41.93 43.80
N GLU A 599 -37.39 -42.56 42.66
CA GLU A 599 -36.56 -41.99 41.57
C GLU A 599 -37.05 -40.61 41.10
N ALA A 600 -38.36 -40.36 41.17
CA ALA A 600 -39.00 -39.08 40.83
C ALA A 600 -38.60 -37.90 41.75
N HIS A 601 -38.03 -38.16 42.92
CA HIS A 601 -37.56 -37.14 43.87
C HIS A 601 -36.03 -36.92 43.81
N THR A 602 -35.35 -37.48 42.81
CA THR A 602 -33.92 -37.23 42.61
C THR A 602 -33.69 -35.80 42.12
N LEU A 603 -32.56 -35.21 42.53
CA LEU A 603 -32.17 -33.86 42.11
C LEU A 603 -32.11 -33.77 40.58
N THR A 604 -31.59 -34.80 39.92
CA THR A 604 -31.46 -34.89 38.47
C THR A 604 -32.80 -34.78 37.74
N GLU A 605 -33.85 -35.48 38.18
CA GLU A 605 -35.17 -35.42 37.51
C GLU A 605 -35.91 -34.10 37.76
N ARG A 606 -35.84 -33.56 38.99
CA ARG A 606 -36.40 -32.23 39.31
C ARG A 606 -35.70 -31.14 38.50
N LEU A 607 -34.38 -31.20 38.41
CA LEU A 607 -33.60 -30.26 37.63
C LEU A 607 -33.90 -30.42 36.13
N ARG A 608 -33.99 -31.66 35.62
CA ARG A 608 -34.33 -31.93 34.22
C ARG A 608 -35.65 -31.29 33.81
N THR A 609 -36.72 -31.56 34.57
CA THR A 609 -38.05 -31.01 34.29
C THR A 609 -38.07 -29.48 34.38
N GLY A 610 -37.45 -28.91 35.40
CA GLY A 610 -37.34 -27.45 35.56
C GLY A 610 -36.50 -26.79 34.46
N TRP A 611 -35.38 -27.41 34.07
CA TRP A 611 -34.46 -26.94 33.04
C TRP A 611 -35.12 -26.96 31.66
N ASP A 612 -35.85 -28.03 31.33
CA ASP A 612 -36.59 -28.12 30.07
C ASP A 612 -37.60 -26.97 29.96
N VAL A 613 -38.35 -26.68 31.02
CA VAL A 613 -39.31 -25.55 31.06
C VAL A 613 -38.60 -24.18 31.00
N LEU A 614 -37.41 -24.06 31.58
CA LEU A 614 -36.61 -22.83 31.55
C LEU A 614 -36.10 -22.54 30.13
N MET A 615 -35.55 -23.57 29.47
CA MET A 615 -34.90 -23.45 28.15
C MET A 615 -35.88 -23.62 26.98
N THR A 616 -37.14 -23.96 27.26
CA THR A 616 -38.20 -24.09 26.24
C THR A 616 -38.30 -22.83 25.39
N GLY A 617 -38.12 -22.99 24.08
CA GLY A 617 -38.21 -21.90 23.11
C GLY A 617 -36.98 -21.00 23.05
N TYR A 618 -35.84 -21.33 23.67
CA TYR A 618 -34.57 -20.66 23.34
C TYR A 618 -33.77 -21.47 22.33
N ARG A 619 -33.77 -22.80 22.48
CA ARG A 619 -32.99 -23.73 21.64
C ARG A 619 -33.27 -23.59 20.15
N ASP A 620 -34.53 -23.55 19.76
CA ASP A 620 -34.92 -23.55 18.34
C ASP A 620 -35.12 -22.13 17.80
N GLN A 621 -35.19 -21.12 18.67
CA GLN A 621 -35.46 -19.71 18.31
C GLN A 621 -34.17 -18.89 18.14
N LEU A 622 -33.10 -19.24 18.86
CA LEU A 622 -31.79 -18.59 18.75
C LEU A 622 -30.87 -19.32 17.77
N THR A 623 -29.88 -18.61 17.22
CA THR A 623 -28.76 -19.26 16.53
C THR A 623 -27.99 -20.18 17.48
N GLU A 624 -27.29 -21.17 16.93
CA GLU A 624 -26.55 -22.17 17.72
C GLU A 624 -25.51 -21.52 18.64
N SER A 625 -24.78 -20.52 18.14
CA SER A 625 -23.82 -19.69 18.89
C SER A 625 -24.48 -18.96 20.05
N ASN A 626 -25.59 -18.26 19.79
CA ASN A 626 -26.32 -17.49 20.80
C ASN A 626 -26.89 -18.40 21.89
N TYR A 627 -27.48 -19.54 21.49
CA TYR A 627 -28.00 -20.53 22.43
C TYR A 627 -26.89 -21.17 23.26
N ALA A 628 -25.72 -21.46 22.66
CA ALA A 628 -24.56 -21.99 23.39
C ALA A 628 -24.07 -21.01 24.47
N SER A 629 -23.96 -19.73 24.15
CA SER A 629 -23.59 -18.68 25.12
C SER A 629 -24.59 -18.60 26.27
N LEU A 630 -25.89 -18.51 25.96
CA LEU A 630 -26.96 -18.45 26.98
C LEU A 630 -26.97 -19.71 27.87
N PHE A 631 -26.81 -20.88 27.26
CA PHE A 631 -26.77 -22.15 27.96
C PHE A 631 -25.56 -22.23 28.89
N SER A 632 -24.37 -21.83 28.42
CA SER A 632 -23.16 -21.79 29.25
C SER A 632 -23.34 -20.90 30.49
N MET A 633 -23.95 -19.71 30.34
CA MET A 633 -24.24 -18.82 31.46
C MET A 633 -25.20 -19.45 32.48
N ALA A 634 -26.25 -20.13 32.00
CA ALA A 634 -27.19 -20.83 32.86
C ALA A 634 -26.53 -22.00 33.61
N VAL A 635 -25.59 -22.72 32.98
CA VAL A 635 -24.82 -23.77 33.64
C VAL A 635 -23.91 -23.18 34.73
N ASP A 636 -23.22 -22.07 34.46
CA ASP A 636 -22.37 -21.42 35.47
C ASP A 636 -23.19 -20.96 36.68
N ALA A 637 -24.40 -20.45 36.45
CA ALA A 637 -25.32 -20.04 37.52
C ALA A 637 -26.01 -21.20 38.25
N LEU A 638 -25.97 -22.41 37.70
CA LEU A 638 -26.33 -23.64 38.40
C LEU A 638 -25.15 -24.14 39.26
N VAL A 639 -23.97 -24.23 38.67
CA VAL A 639 -22.80 -24.86 39.29
C VAL A 639 -22.26 -24.02 40.46
N ARG A 640 -22.14 -22.70 40.30
CA ARG A 640 -21.53 -21.85 41.35
C ARG A 640 -22.33 -21.87 42.67
N PRO A 641 -23.66 -21.67 42.68
CA PRO A 641 -24.42 -21.76 43.91
C PRO A 641 -24.45 -23.19 44.47
N TRP A 642 -24.48 -24.21 43.61
CA TRP A 642 -24.42 -25.60 44.07
C TRP A 642 -23.11 -25.88 44.82
N GLU A 643 -21.98 -25.46 44.26
CA GLU A 643 -20.68 -25.57 44.92
C GLU A 643 -20.66 -24.87 46.28
N GLN A 644 -21.11 -23.61 46.35
CA GLN A 644 -21.18 -22.86 47.61
C GLN A 644 -22.06 -23.54 48.66
N LEU A 645 -23.15 -24.17 48.23
CA LEU A 645 -24.07 -24.88 49.11
C LEU A 645 -23.44 -26.16 49.64
N VAL A 646 -22.72 -26.91 48.80
CA VAL A 646 -22.00 -28.13 49.20
C VAL A 646 -21.03 -27.86 50.35
N PHE A 647 -20.31 -26.73 50.33
CA PHE A 647 -19.41 -26.33 51.43
C PHE A 647 -20.11 -26.02 52.76
N GLN A 648 -21.43 -25.91 52.78
CA GLN A 648 -22.24 -25.65 53.98
C GLN A 648 -22.99 -26.91 54.46
N LEU A 649 -22.97 -27.99 53.67
CA LEU A 649 -23.64 -29.24 53.98
C LEU A 649 -22.70 -30.20 54.73
N THR A 650 -23.30 -31.23 55.31
CA THR A 650 -22.58 -32.31 55.99
C THR A 650 -23.04 -33.64 55.43
N PHE A 651 -22.11 -34.58 55.26
CA PHE A 651 -22.28 -35.80 54.47
C PHE A 651 -22.06 -37.05 55.32
N THR A 652 -22.94 -38.05 55.17
CA THR A 652 -22.66 -39.44 55.57
C THR A 652 -22.04 -40.19 54.38
N GLU A 653 -21.52 -41.41 54.57
CA GLU A 653 -20.94 -42.20 53.47
C GLU A 653 -21.93 -42.45 52.33
N LEU A 654 -23.15 -42.87 52.67
CA LEU A 654 -24.26 -43.00 51.71
C LEU A 654 -24.65 -41.66 51.08
N GLY A 655 -24.47 -40.55 51.81
CA GLY A 655 -24.63 -39.19 51.33
C GLY A 655 -23.60 -38.78 50.29
N ALA A 656 -22.34 -39.12 50.49
CA ALA A 656 -21.24 -38.87 49.55
C ALA A 656 -21.41 -39.64 48.24
N LEU A 657 -21.84 -40.91 48.31
CA LEU A 657 -22.17 -41.72 47.13
C LEU A 657 -23.37 -41.15 46.36
N ARG A 658 -24.38 -40.64 47.08
CA ARG A 658 -25.52 -39.96 46.43
C ARG A 658 -25.09 -38.66 45.75
N PHE A 659 -24.28 -37.84 46.41
CA PHE A 659 -23.77 -36.61 45.84
C PHE A 659 -22.99 -36.88 44.54
N ASP A 660 -22.15 -37.93 44.53
CA ASP A 660 -21.43 -38.37 43.33
C ASP A 660 -22.39 -38.79 42.20
N LYS A 661 -23.46 -39.53 42.54
CA LYS A 661 -24.53 -39.89 41.59
C LYS A 661 -25.27 -38.66 41.06
N ASP A 662 -25.59 -37.68 41.91
CA ASP A 662 -26.26 -36.44 41.53
C ASP A 662 -25.39 -35.58 40.60
N VAL A 663 -24.10 -35.37 40.94
CA VAL A 663 -23.14 -34.61 40.11
C VAL A 663 -22.98 -35.26 38.73
N ARG A 664 -22.78 -36.58 38.67
CA ARG A 664 -22.71 -37.29 37.38
C ARG A 664 -24.02 -37.22 36.61
N GLY A 665 -25.16 -37.42 37.28
CA GLY A 665 -26.48 -37.39 36.66
C GLY A 665 -26.80 -36.05 36.03
N VAL A 666 -26.54 -34.94 36.72
CA VAL A 666 -26.72 -33.59 36.20
C VAL A 666 -25.77 -33.30 35.04
N LEU A 667 -24.50 -33.68 35.15
CA LEU A 667 -23.53 -33.49 34.07
C LEU A 667 -23.97 -34.26 32.82
N THR A 668 -24.39 -35.51 32.95
CA THR A 668 -24.90 -36.33 31.83
C THR A 668 -26.15 -35.67 31.22
N MET A 669 -27.11 -35.26 32.05
CA MET A 669 -28.33 -34.59 31.59
C MET A 669 -28.04 -33.32 30.80
N LEU A 670 -27.11 -32.47 31.27
CA LEU A 670 -26.77 -31.23 30.55
C LEU A 670 -25.97 -31.53 29.27
N SER A 671 -25.08 -32.52 29.31
CA SER A 671 -24.27 -32.93 28.15
C SER A 671 -25.12 -33.55 27.04
N GLU A 672 -26.23 -34.22 27.36
CA GLU A 672 -27.21 -34.69 26.35
C GLU A 672 -27.89 -33.54 25.59
N ARG A 673 -27.94 -32.34 26.19
CA ARG A 673 -28.62 -31.16 25.64
C ARG A 673 -27.67 -30.14 25.03
N ALA A 674 -26.36 -30.36 25.13
CA ALA A 674 -25.31 -29.48 24.65
C ALA A 674 -24.26 -30.27 23.86
N PRO A 675 -24.07 -29.99 22.55
CA PRO A 675 -22.99 -30.59 21.77
C PRO A 675 -21.60 -30.06 22.17
N TRP A 676 -21.52 -28.94 22.89
CA TRP A 676 -20.27 -28.36 23.40
C TRP A 676 -19.90 -28.92 24.79
N GLY A 677 -18.60 -29.03 25.07
CA GLY A 677 -18.10 -29.63 26.31
C GLY A 677 -18.42 -28.82 27.56
N LEU A 678 -19.04 -29.46 28.55
CA LEU A 678 -19.40 -28.86 29.85
C LEU A 678 -18.55 -29.37 31.02
N ARG A 679 -17.70 -30.37 30.78
CA ARG A 679 -16.99 -31.12 31.82
C ARG A 679 -16.14 -30.21 32.72
N ASP A 680 -15.44 -29.25 32.13
CA ASP A 680 -14.54 -28.35 32.85
C ASP A 680 -15.27 -27.49 33.88
N LYS A 681 -16.52 -27.11 33.60
CA LYS A 681 -17.36 -26.34 34.53
C LYS A 681 -17.71 -27.15 35.78
N PHE A 682 -17.87 -28.47 35.66
CA PHE A 682 -18.19 -29.37 36.77
C PHE A 682 -16.95 -29.91 37.49
N LEU A 683 -15.74 -29.62 37.01
CA LEU A 683 -14.51 -30.24 37.50
C LEU A 683 -14.30 -30.03 39.01
N ARG A 684 -14.58 -28.84 39.53
CA ARG A 684 -14.50 -28.57 40.98
C ARG A 684 -15.47 -29.42 41.78
N LEU A 685 -16.74 -29.52 41.36
CA LEU A 685 -17.72 -30.40 42.01
C LEU A 685 -17.33 -31.89 41.92
N GLN A 686 -16.75 -32.32 40.80
CA GLN A 686 -16.24 -33.68 40.64
C GLN A 686 -15.06 -33.96 41.58
N GLN A 687 -14.16 -32.99 41.78
CA GLN A 687 -13.06 -33.08 42.74
C GLN A 687 -13.56 -33.09 44.19
N VAL A 688 -14.59 -32.29 44.51
CA VAL A 688 -15.26 -32.35 45.82
C VAL A 688 -15.88 -33.73 46.04
N SER A 689 -16.57 -34.29 45.04
CA SER A 689 -17.12 -35.64 45.10
C SER A 689 -16.03 -36.70 45.33
N TYR A 690 -14.90 -36.58 44.63
CA TYR A 690 -13.75 -37.47 44.79
C TYR A 690 -13.23 -37.44 46.24
N VAL A 691 -13.01 -36.25 46.81
CA VAL A 691 -12.51 -36.11 48.20
C VAL A 691 -13.49 -36.68 49.23
N LEU A 692 -14.80 -36.46 49.04
CA LEU A 692 -15.82 -36.96 49.96
C LEU A 692 -15.93 -38.50 49.96
N ASN A 693 -15.63 -39.14 48.83
CA ASN A 693 -15.69 -40.60 48.65
C ASN A 693 -14.34 -41.31 48.83
N MET A 694 -13.29 -40.65 49.32
CA MET A 694 -12.03 -41.32 49.66
C MET A 694 -12.21 -42.30 50.83
N ASP A 695 -11.49 -43.41 50.84
CA ASP A 695 -11.60 -44.43 51.89
C ASP A 695 -11.00 -43.94 53.22
N GLU A 696 -11.57 -44.37 54.36
CA GLU A 696 -11.14 -43.94 55.70
C GLU A 696 -9.66 -44.30 56.00
N GLU A 697 -9.19 -45.43 55.47
CA GLU A 697 -7.80 -45.90 55.62
C GLU A 697 -6.78 -45.02 54.85
N GLU A 698 -7.18 -44.42 53.73
CA GLU A 698 -6.37 -43.47 52.95
C GLU A 698 -6.37 -42.07 53.58
N THR A 699 -7.42 -41.71 54.33
CA THR A 699 -7.53 -40.40 54.99
C THR A 699 -6.65 -40.23 56.23
N ASP A 700 -6.37 -41.31 56.96
CA ASP A 700 -5.60 -41.27 58.21
C ASP A 700 -4.08 -41.30 58.02
N THR A 701 -3.61 -41.69 56.82
CA THR A 701 -2.18 -41.94 56.55
C THR A 701 -1.56 -41.01 55.51
N SER A 702 -2.35 -40.32 54.68
CA SER A 702 -1.87 -39.44 53.60
C SER A 702 -2.65 -38.12 53.51
N ASP A 703 -1.94 -37.02 53.23
CA ASP A 703 -2.58 -35.76 52.86
C ASP A 703 -3.33 -35.97 51.53
N ALA A 704 -4.67 -35.87 51.53
CA ALA A 704 -5.50 -36.13 50.33
C ALA A 704 -5.01 -35.36 49.12
N TYR A 705 -4.50 -34.16 49.36
CA TYR A 705 -3.98 -33.30 48.33
C TYR A 705 -2.77 -33.95 47.66
N GLU A 706 -1.78 -34.42 48.44
CA GLU A 706 -0.58 -35.10 47.94
C GLU A 706 -0.90 -36.47 47.33
N ALA A 707 -1.83 -37.23 47.92
CA ALA A 707 -2.33 -38.51 47.37
C ALA A 707 -3.03 -38.32 46.01
N GLY A 708 -3.80 -37.24 45.85
CA GLY A 708 -4.41 -36.90 44.57
C GLY A 708 -3.38 -36.47 43.52
N VAL A 709 -2.37 -35.69 43.93
CA VAL A 709 -1.26 -35.29 43.04
C VAL A 709 -0.46 -36.50 42.57
N SER A 710 -0.14 -37.44 43.47
CA SER A 710 0.57 -38.68 43.12
C SER A 710 -0.27 -39.62 42.23
N SER A 711 -1.60 -39.53 42.33
CA SER A 711 -2.56 -40.22 41.46
C SER A 711 -2.81 -39.50 40.12
N GLY A 712 -2.12 -38.38 39.86
CA GLY A 712 -2.20 -37.64 38.59
C GLY A 712 -3.38 -36.67 38.47
N ILE A 713 -4.05 -36.32 39.58
CA ILE A 713 -5.17 -35.36 39.60
C ILE A 713 -4.63 -33.93 39.47
N SER A 714 -5.13 -33.20 38.48
CA SER A 714 -4.91 -31.75 38.36
C SER A 714 -5.92 -30.99 39.20
N TRP A 715 -5.57 -30.69 40.45
CA TRP A 715 -6.44 -29.99 41.39
C TRP A 715 -6.80 -28.58 40.92
N GLN A 716 -8.10 -28.28 40.92
CA GLN A 716 -8.66 -26.92 40.84
C GLN A 716 -8.99 -26.37 42.23
N LEU A 717 -9.05 -27.25 43.24
CA LEU A 717 -9.21 -26.91 44.65
C LEU A 717 -7.85 -26.62 45.29
N THR A 718 -7.82 -25.67 46.21
CA THR A 718 -6.65 -25.41 47.05
C THR A 718 -6.49 -26.47 48.15
N PRO A 719 -5.29 -26.66 48.73
CA PRO A 719 -5.10 -27.60 49.83
C PRO A 719 -6.04 -27.35 51.03
N ALA A 720 -6.29 -26.08 51.35
CA ALA A 720 -7.22 -25.69 52.40
C ALA A 720 -8.68 -26.04 52.06
N GLU A 721 -9.10 -25.86 50.81
CA GLU A 721 -10.43 -26.29 50.36
C GLU A 721 -10.58 -27.81 50.45
N VAL A 722 -9.55 -28.59 50.09
CA VAL A 722 -9.57 -30.06 50.22
C VAL A 722 -9.72 -30.50 51.68
N GLN A 723 -8.99 -29.86 52.60
CA GLN A 723 -9.14 -30.11 54.04
C GLN A 723 -10.53 -29.72 54.56
N ASN A 724 -11.06 -28.58 54.10
CA ASN A 724 -12.42 -28.16 54.47
C ASN A 724 -13.47 -29.15 53.96
N VAL A 725 -13.36 -29.63 52.72
CA VAL A 725 -14.27 -30.65 52.15
C VAL A 725 -14.22 -31.94 52.98
N ARG A 726 -13.03 -32.38 53.40
CA ARG A 726 -12.87 -33.55 54.28
C ARG A 726 -13.65 -33.36 55.59
N ALA A 727 -13.57 -32.18 56.20
CA ALA A 727 -14.26 -31.88 57.46
C ALA A 727 -15.80 -31.88 57.34
N LEU A 728 -16.36 -31.89 56.12
CA LEU A 728 -17.80 -31.98 55.89
C LEU A 728 -18.34 -33.42 56.05
N ARG A 729 -17.48 -34.44 56.00
CA ARG A 729 -17.86 -35.85 56.21
C ARG A 729 -18.00 -36.11 57.72
N VAL A 730 -19.17 -36.58 58.14
CA VAL A 730 -19.47 -36.94 59.52
C VAL A 730 -19.52 -38.46 59.61
N THR A 731 -18.65 -39.05 60.43
CA THR A 731 -18.70 -40.46 60.77
C THR A 731 -19.92 -40.71 61.66
N SER A 732 -20.82 -41.58 61.22
CA SER A 732 -22.02 -41.98 61.97
C SER A 732 -21.73 -43.17 62.87
#